data_AF-A0A2N5RPF7-F1
#
_entry.id   AF-A0A2N5RPF7-F1
#
_cell.length_a   1.000
_cell.length_b   1.000
_cell.length_c   1.000
_cell.angle_alpha   90.00
_cell.angle_beta   90.00
_cell.angle_gamma   90.00
#
_symmetry.space_group_name_H-M   'P 1'
#
loop_
_entity.id
_entity.type
_entity.pdbx_description
1 polymer ?
#
loop_
_entity_poly.entity_id
_entity_poly.type
_entity_poly.pdbx_seq_one_letter_code
_entity_poly.pdbx_strand_id
1 'polypeptide(L)'
;MMVRKKSRWLTHVLLVILIIVVLFPIVWVVSTSFRRDEAAFSPKLFSSRLTLQHYKDLIAPEKNLPVLVQEMQSLVSRAEPFNKVSREKAEELIEDRIKKFENYLNETEELIQDSYDAYSKISNALSERIEDVKLHISSVLEKIEDTTKKELEKSPIPETRNLSIAIYEKLNGKSIRTTEYRALKDDLERLVGYPVDDTSSFKEALFDLELIYNREIGLLKDDLKKLEGEISTLQSELSKFERQKLEVEEEIIERQKILNVLKPDVESVVSILKDLERMLQKIQESEVESTFSYDDATLRNSLSTLIPKLKAIYTKISGYSDLEELSFKIEEMTNLLERMAKLLENDENLTKKVLYKNFVQSFGEVVPTVEGIIEKLDDGIEEFINKAKKLKSLNNEIVFLKAKIEGLQKKVRLMEEALSEKEQMVSQAKRYVDLKVFVLSLEEKKDTLESIKSFNNATQIKLLSVYKVPKGFVSYYISEHGNDDFIGKIREMTKKLSWVEDYREFSRRMETGYKNALKVLEDSRKVLNDFKNGYSELLNLSFKGVFVSSEHLQMLYDLVKMDFVQKVLTNTAVASRKAGTLMDTFPLKELKDDFKKIDGNLYRIAQMWEQKTKHYFLRWVMNSVIVAGLVSLITTTVCALAAYPFSRMRFWGRQYGIMALLLIQMFPAIMYMVAIYGLLKLIGQFLPFLGLDSLGGLIFAYLGNIAYNMYLIKGFYDTIPSSLEEAAMIDGATRFQTFYKIVVPLALPILTVIVILTFIGTFNEFVLARIILQDVKNYTYALGLWTFSTGAYETEWGLFTAAALLGMTPMVILFLSLQKYIVGGLTKGSVKG
;
A
#
# COMPACT_ATOMS: atom_id res chain seq x y z
N MET A 1 -28.10 62.64 -2.09
CA MET A 1 -27.90 61.32 -2.74
C MET A 1 -27.71 60.28 -1.63
N MET A 2 -28.72 59.43 -1.42
CA MET A 2 -28.82 58.55 -0.23
C MET A 2 -28.30 57.15 -0.61
N VAL A 3 -27.10 56.79 -0.14
CA VAL A 3 -26.47 55.50 -0.41
C VAL A 3 -27.23 54.41 0.37
N ARG A 4 -28.03 53.59 -0.33
CA ARG A 4 -28.65 52.39 0.24
C ARG A 4 -27.55 51.43 0.72
N LYS A 5 -27.45 51.23 2.04
CA LYS A 5 -26.67 50.13 2.65
C LYS A 5 -27.24 48.79 2.13
N LYS A 6 -26.61 48.19 1.12
CA LYS A 6 -26.89 46.79 0.75
C LYS A 6 -26.45 45.89 1.91
N SER A 7 -27.37 45.10 2.45
CA SER A 7 -27.08 44.09 3.47
C SER A 7 -26.12 43.04 2.89
N ARG A 8 -24.88 43.00 3.38
CA ARG A 8 -23.84 42.04 2.95
C ARG A 8 -23.97 40.69 3.67
N TRP A 9 -25.14 40.34 4.22
CA TRP A 9 -25.29 39.16 5.06
C TRP A 9 -24.88 37.87 4.32
N LEU A 10 -25.22 37.74 3.03
CA LEU A 10 -24.82 36.61 2.18
C LEU A 10 -23.28 36.48 2.07
N THR A 11 -22.58 37.61 1.93
CA THR A 11 -21.11 37.65 1.92
C THR A 11 -20.53 37.18 3.25
N HIS A 12 -21.14 37.56 4.38
CA HIS A 12 -20.68 37.11 5.69
C HIS A 12 -20.94 35.61 5.88
N VAL A 13 -22.09 35.09 5.44
CA VAL A 13 -22.38 33.64 5.46
C VAL A 13 -21.36 32.88 4.63
N LEU A 14 -21.04 33.35 3.42
CA LEU A 14 -20.03 32.73 2.56
C LEU A 14 -18.64 32.78 3.18
N LEU A 15 -18.26 33.91 3.78
CA LEU A 15 -16.99 34.04 4.51
C LEU A 15 -16.92 33.10 5.72
N VAL A 16 -18.01 32.92 6.47
CA VAL A 16 -18.07 31.98 7.59
C VAL A 16 -17.91 30.53 7.10
N ILE A 17 -18.60 30.14 6.03
CA ILE A 17 -18.44 28.81 5.42
C ILE A 17 -16.98 28.61 4.97
N LEU A 18 -16.39 29.61 4.32
CA LEU A 18 -14.99 29.57 3.89
C LEU A 18 -14.04 29.41 5.08
N ILE A 19 -14.27 30.15 6.17
CA ILE A 19 -13.50 30.02 7.41
C ILE A 19 -13.59 28.60 7.96
N ILE A 20 -14.78 28.00 8.00
CA ILE A 20 -14.98 26.62 8.47
C ILE A 20 -14.19 25.64 7.61
N VAL A 21 -14.26 25.77 6.27
CA VAL A 21 -13.53 24.90 5.33
C VAL A 21 -12.02 25.05 5.51
N VAL A 22 -11.53 26.28 5.68
CA VAL A 22 -10.09 26.58 5.86
C VAL A 22 -9.57 26.10 7.22
N LEU A 23 -10.37 26.20 8.28
CA LEU A 23 -9.98 25.80 9.63
C LEU A 23 -10.15 24.30 9.88
N PHE A 24 -11.01 23.61 9.14
CA PHE A 24 -11.29 22.18 9.35
C PHE A 24 -10.02 21.31 9.36
N PRO A 25 -9.07 21.42 8.39
CA PRO A 25 -7.82 20.65 8.45
C PRO A 25 -7.00 20.93 9.72
N ILE A 26 -6.97 22.18 10.19
CA ILE A 26 -6.24 22.54 11.41
C ILE A 26 -6.90 21.89 12.63
N VAL A 27 -8.23 21.97 12.74
CA VAL A 27 -8.98 21.33 13.83
C VAL A 27 -8.77 19.81 13.81
N TRP A 28 -8.75 19.21 12.62
CA TRP A 28 -8.49 17.77 12.45
C TRP A 28 -7.06 17.39 12.85
N VAL A 29 -6.04 18.15 12.44
CA VAL A 29 -4.63 17.91 12.85
C VAL A 29 -4.48 18.04 14.36
N VAL A 30 -5.02 19.11 14.95
CA VAL A 30 -4.98 19.34 16.41
C VAL A 30 -5.67 18.22 17.16
N SER A 31 -6.91 17.85 16.79
CA SER A 31 -7.64 16.77 17.46
C SER A 31 -6.92 15.42 17.32
N THR A 32 -6.41 15.10 16.14
CA THR A 32 -5.71 13.83 15.86
C THR A 32 -4.39 13.73 16.63
N SER A 33 -3.71 14.84 16.87
CA SER A 33 -2.48 14.85 17.68
C SER A 33 -2.68 14.48 19.15
N PHE A 34 -3.93 14.55 19.65
CA PHE A 34 -4.28 14.14 21.02
C PHE A 34 -5.02 12.80 21.07
N ARG A 35 -5.30 12.14 19.93
CA ARG A 35 -6.06 10.90 19.86
C ARG A 35 -5.19 9.69 20.17
N ARG A 36 -5.71 8.75 20.97
CA ARG A 36 -5.08 7.43 21.19
C ARG A 36 -5.32 6.44 20.06
N ASP A 37 -6.33 6.68 19.22
CA ASP A 37 -6.65 5.81 18.09
C ASP A 37 -5.88 6.23 16.84
N GLU A 38 -5.26 5.27 16.15
CA GLU A 38 -4.43 5.46 14.96
C GLU A 38 -5.25 5.61 13.67
N ALA A 39 -6.57 5.71 13.74
CA ALA A 39 -7.40 5.85 12.55
C ALA A 39 -7.26 7.24 11.91
N ALA A 40 -7.05 7.30 10.60
CA ALA A 40 -7.03 8.54 9.81
C ALA A 40 -8.33 9.35 10.04
N PHE A 41 -9.47 8.66 10.01
CA PHE A 41 -10.79 9.25 10.20
C PHE A 41 -11.49 8.57 11.37
N SER A 42 -11.91 9.38 12.34
CA SER A 42 -12.82 8.94 13.40
C SER A 42 -14.23 9.44 13.11
N PRO A 43 -15.27 8.66 13.46
CA PRO A 43 -16.65 9.13 13.40
C PRO A 43 -16.92 10.34 14.30
N LYS A 44 -16.00 10.70 15.22
CA LYS A 44 -16.08 11.88 16.07
C LYS A 44 -14.92 12.82 15.79
N LEU A 45 -15.23 14.11 15.61
CA LEU A 45 -14.22 15.15 15.45
C LEU A 45 -13.34 15.28 16.69
N PHE A 46 -13.92 15.19 17.90
CA PHE A 46 -13.20 15.17 19.18
C PHE A 46 -13.33 13.80 19.83
N SER A 47 -12.20 13.19 20.16
CA SER A 47 -12.16 11.87 20.78
C SER A 47 -12.32 11.96 22.30
N SER A 48 -13.02 10.98 22.87
CA SER A 48 -13.06 10.74 24.32
C SER A 48 -11.75 10.15 24.85
N ARG A 49 -10.87 9.67 23.96
CA ARG A 49 -9.61 8.98 24.28
C ARG A 49 -8.41 9.89 24.02
N LEU A 50 -8.17 10.82 24.94
CA LEU A 50 -7.09 11.82 24.83
C LEU A 50 -5.74 11.32 25.39
N THR A 51 -4.64 11.74 24.77
CA THR A 51 -3.26 11.45 25.19
C THR A 51 -2.30 12.59 24.85
N LEU A 52 -1.24 12.76 25.65
CA LEU A 52 -0.09 13.61 25.35
C LEU A 52 1.15 12.78 24.95
N GLN A 53 1.00 11.46 24.82
CA GLN A 53 2.12 10.56 24.61
C GLN A 53 2.85 10.83 23.30
N HIS A 54 2.12 11.18 22.23
CA HIS A 54 2.73 11.52 20.94
C HIS A 54 3.75 12.66 21.05
N TYR A 55 3.42 13.70 21.81
CA TYR A 55 4.34 14.82 22.07
C TYR A 55 5.53 14.40 22.94
N LYS A 56 5.30 13.58 23.97
CA LYS A 56 6.37 13.03 24.80
C LYS A 56 7.34 12.18 23.98
N ASP A 57 6.82 11.31 23.13
CA ASP A 57 7.63 10.41 22.28
C ASP A 57 8.49 11.18 21.27
N LEU A 58 8.02 12.35 20.81
CA LEU A 58 8.78 13.20 19.89
C LEU A 58 9.87 14.02 20.60
N ILE A 59 9.59 14.53 21.80
CA ILE A 59 10.49 15.44 22.53
C ILE A 59 11.48 14.67 23.41
N ALA A 60 10.98 13.69 24.15
CA ALA A 60 11.72 12.91 25.14
C ALA A 60 11.24 11.45 25.12
N PRO A 61 11.58 10.68 24.08
CA PRO A 61 11.15 9.29 23.94
C PRO A 61 11.56 8.46 25.16
N GLU A 62 10.57 7.86 25.82
CA GLU A 62 10.80 6.98 26.95
C GLU A 62 11.51 5.70 26.49
N LYS A 63 12.47 5.22 27.29
CA LYS A 63 13.11 3.92 27.03
C LYS A 63 12.17 2.82 27.48
N ASN A 64 11.49 2.18 26.54
CA ASN A 64 10.61 1.03 26.78
C ASN A 64 11.41 -0.25 27.09
N LEU A 65 10.72 -1.30 27.53
CA LEU A 65 11.34 -2.57 27.92
C LEU A 65 12.23 -3.19 26.81
N PRO A 66 11.82 -3.27 25.52
CA PRO A 66 12.68 -3.78 24.47
C PRO A 66 14.01 -3.02 24.34
N VAL A 67 13.97 -1.68 24.44
CA VAL A 67 15.17 -0.84 24.36
C VAL A 67 16.06 -1.03 25.59
N LEU A 68 15.49 -1.20 26.79
CA LEU A 68 16.27 -1.49 27.99
C LEU A 68 17.03 -2.82 27.85
N VAL A 69 16.39 -3.88 27.36
CA VAL A 69 17.03 -5.19 27.15
C VAL A 69 18.15 -5.09 26.12
N GLN A 70 17.90 -4.42 24.99
CA GLN A 70 18.92 -4.20 23.96
C GLN A 70 20.11 -3.38 24.49
N GLU A 71 19.87 -2.31 25.26
CA GLU A 71 20.95 -1.53 25.86
C GLU A 71 21.78 -2.36 26.85
N MET A 72 21.14 -3.18 27.69
CA MET A 72 21.85 -4.11 28.57
C MET A 72 22.71 -5.10 27.78
N GLN A 73 22.19 -5.62 26.66
CA GLN A 73 22.93 -6.54 25.79
C GLN A 73 24.13 -5.84 25.14
N SER A 74 23.96 -4.60 24.67
CA SER A 74 25.06 -3.79 24.11
C SER A 74 26.10 -3.40 25.15
N LEU A 75 25.71 -3.15 26.41
CA LEU A 75 26.62 -2.87 27.52
C LEU A 75 27.50 -4.09 27.86
N VAL A 76 26.89 -5.27 28.01
CA VAL A 76 27.62 -6.52 28.32
C VAL A 76 28.55 -6.92 27.17
N SER A 77 28.12 -6.76 25.92
CA SER A 77 28.92 -7.09 24.73
C SER A 77 29.90 -5.99 24.30
N ARG A 78 29.88 -4.82 24.96
CA ARG A 78 30.63 -3.62 24.57
C ARG A 78 30.41 -3.20 23.12
N ALA A 79 29.21 -3.42 22.59
CA ALA A 79 28.82 -2.94 21.27
C ALA A 79 28.63 -1.41 21.27
N GLU A 80 28.66 -0.78 20.08
CA GLU A 80 28.32 0.64 19.97
C GLU A 80 26.88 0.91 20.47
N PRO A 81 26.63 2.01 21.21
CA PRO A 81 27.54 3.13 21.50
C PRO A 81 28.39 2.98 22.79
N PHE A 82 28.40 1.82 23.43
CA PHE A 82 29.01 1.62 24.76
C PHE A 82 30.45 1.06 24.73
N ASN A 83 31.00 0.81 23.55
CA ASN A 83 32.36 0.28 23.35
C ASN A 83 33.47 1.05 24.08
N LYS A 84 33.30 2.37 24.28
CA LYS A 84 34.28 3.29 24.90
C LYS A 84 34.05 3.58 26.39
N VAL A 85 33.02 2.99 27.02
CA VAL A 85 32.68 3.27 28.42
C VAL A 85 33.60 2.49 29.37
N SER A 86 33.92 3.04 30.56
CA SER A 86 34.70 2.32 31.58
C SER A 86 33.89 1.20 32.21
N ARG A 87 34.56 0.25 32.89
CA ARG A 87 33.87 -0.88 33.53
C ARG A 87 32.89 -0.41 34.60
N GLU A 88 33.34 0.47 35.48
CA GLU A 88 32.53 1.01 36.59
C GLU A 88 31.31 1.74 36.03
N LYS A 89 31.48 2.50 34.95
CA LYS A 89 30.36 3.21 34.33
C LYS A 89 29.41 2.28 33.59
N ALA A 90 29.91 1.19 33.00
CA ALA A 90 29.07 0.18 32.37
C ALA A 90 28.23 -0.57 33.42
N GLU A 91 28.82 -0.90 34.56
CA GLU A 91 28.14 -1.53 35.71
C GLU A 91 27.04 -0.61 36.27
N GLU A 92 27.34 0.66 36.55
CA GLU A 92 26.35 1.67 36.97
C GLU A 92 25.18 1.79 35.98
N LEU A 93 25.49 1.78 34.67
CA LEU A 93 24.46 1.86 33.63
C LEU A 93 23.58 0.62 33.59
N ILE A 94 24.15 -0.59 33.72
CA ILE A 94 23.39 -1.84 33.76
C ILE A 94 22.46 -1.84 34.99
N GLU A 95 22.96 -1.45 36.16
CA GLU A 95 22.15 -1.36 37.39
C GLU A 95 20.96 -0.39 37.24
N ASP A 96 21.19 0.79 36.64
CA ASP A 96 20.11 1.74 36.33
C ASP A 96 19.07 1.13 35.36
N ARG A 97 19.51 0.35 34.36
CA ARG A 97 18.59 -0.32 33.42
C ARG A 97 17.79 -1.42 34.08
N ILE A 98 18.41 -2.24 34.93
CA ILE A 98 17.73 -3.26 35.72
C ILE A 98 16.66 -2.61 36.60
N LYS A 99 17.02 -1.54 37.35
CA LYS A 99 16.07 -0.82 38.21
C LYS A 99 14.89 -0.24 37.43
N LYS A 100 15.13 0.34 36.25
CA LYS A 100 14.06 0.83 35.37
C LYS A 100 13.17 -0.28 34.86
N PHE A 101 13.75 -1.43 34.49
CA PHE A 101 13.00 -2.60 34.07
C PHE A 101 12.10 -3.11 35.21
N GLU A 102 12.65 -3.26 36.42
CA GLU A 102 11.90 -3.65 37.62
C GLU A 102 10.73 -2.69 37.90
N ASN A 103 10.96 -1.37 37.78
CA ASN A 103 9.90 -0.37 37.95
C ASN A 103 8.77 -0.53 36.94
N TYR A 104 9.07 -0.79 35.67
CA TYR A 104 8.02 -1.04 34.66
C TYR A 104 7.28 -2.35 34.87
N LEU A 105 7.93 -3.40 35.37
CA LEU A 105 7.24 -4.63 35.76
C LEU A 105 6.23 -4.35 36.88
N ASN A 106 6.65 -3.60 37.91
CA ASN A 106 5.78 -3.19 39.02
C ASN A 106 4.61 -2.30 38.55
N GLU A 107 4.90 -1.29 37.73
CA GLU A 107 3.87 -0.39 37.16
C GLU A 107 2.88 -1.18 36.29
N THR A 108 3.37 -2.13 35.49
CA THR A 108 2.51 -2.99 34.66
C THR A 108 1.60 -3.87 35.51
N GLU A 109 2.14 -4.45 36.59
CA GLU A 109 1.37 -5.29 37.52
C GLU A 109 0.27 -4.50 38.22
N GLU A 110 0.58 -3.30 38.72
CA GLU A 110 -0.40 -2.40 39.33
C GLU A 110 -1.49 -2.01 38.32
N LEU A 111 -1.10 -1.55 37.11
CA LEU A 111 -2.04 -1.10 36.10
C LEU A 111 -2.94 -2.23 35.57
N ILE A 112 -2.41 -3.45 35.41
CA ILE A 112 -3.20 -4.58 34.93
C ILE A 112 -4.16 -5.07 36.02
N GLN A 113 -3.74 -5.05 37.28
CA GLN A 113 -4.61 -5.36 38.43
C GLN A 113 -5.74 -4.34 38.54
N ASP A 114 -5.40 -3.04 38.52
CA ASP A 114 -6.36 -1.95 38.54
C ASP A 114 -7.38 -2.03 37.39
N SER A 115 -6.94 -2.47 36.21
CA SER A 115 -7.80 -2.67 35.05
C SER A 115 -8.75 -3.85 35.26
N TYR A 116 -8.25 -4.93 35.88
CA TYR A 116 -9.04 -6.13 36.16
C TYR A 116 -10.06 -5.89 37.28
N ASP A 117 -9.72 -5.09 38.28
CA ASP A 117 -10.63 -4.70 39.36
C ASP A 117 -11.77 -3.81 38.81
N ALA A 118 -11.45 -2.85 37.94
CA ALA A 118 -12.44 -2.05 37.23
C ALA A 118 -13.33 -2.93 36.33
N TYR A 119 -12.76 -3.90 35.61
CA TYR A 119 -13.53 -4.89 34.84
C TYR A 119 -14.47 -5.70 35.74
N SER A 120 -13.98 -6.18 36.88
CA SER A 120 -14.77 -6.96 37.85
C SER A 120 -15.92 -6.14 38.41
N LYS A 121 -15.70 -4.86 38.72
CA LYS A 121 -16.75 -3.92 39.12
C LYS A 121 -17.84 -3.77 38.04
N ILE A 122 -17.45 -3.64 36.77
CA ILE A 122 -18.40 -3.56 35.65
C ILE A 122 -19.22 -4.86 35.53
N SER A 123 -18.55 -6.02 35.61
CA SER A 123 -19.20 -7.33 35.54
C SER A 123 -20.19 -7.56 36.69
N ASN A 124 -19.82 -7.12 37.91
CA ASN A 124 -20.69 -7.17 39.08
C ASN A 124 -21.90 -6.24 38.93
N ALA A 125 -21.70 -4.99 38.49
CA ALA A 125 -22.78 -4.04 38.27
C ALA A 125 -23.79 -4.54 37.22
N LEU A 126 -23.32 -5.20 36.15
CA LEU A 126 -24.18 -5.87 35.16
C LEU A 126 -24.98 -7.04 35.76
N SER A 127 -24.37 -7.78 36.69
CA SER A 127 -25.03 -8.89 37.37
C SER A 127 -26.10 -8.40 38.33
N GLU A 128 -25.83 -7.34 39.10
CA GLU A 128 -26.76 -6.72 40.06
C GLU A 128 -27.94 -6.04 39.35
N ARG A 129 -27.71 -5.47 38.16
CA ARG A 129 -28.70 -4.70 37.42
C ARG A 129 -29.14 -5.38 36.12
N ILE A 130 -29.18 -6.70 36.14
CA ILE A 130 -29.56 -7.49 34.97
C ILE A 130 -30.98 -7.13 34.48
N GLU A 131 -31.90 -6.81 35.38
CA GLU A 131 -33.26 -6.41 35.01
C GLU A 131 -33.30 -5.06 34.27
N ASP A 132 -32.49 -4.07 34.68
CA ASP A 132 -32.38 -2.79 33.95
C ASP A 132 -31.86 -3.00 32.53
N VAL A 133 -30.88 -3.89 32.38
CA VAL A 133 -30.30 -4.27 31.07
C VAL A 133 -31.34 -4.97 30.20
N LYS A 134 -32.09 -5.92 30.76
CA LYS A 134 -33.19 -6.59 30.07
C LYS A 134 -34.25 -5.60 29.62
N LEU A 135 -34.69 -4.70 30.49
CA LEU A 135 -35.67 -3.66 30.17
C LEU A 135 -35.19 -2.76 29.03
N HIS A 136 -33.92 -2.36 29.05
CA HIS A 136 -33.33 -1.56 27.97
C HIS A 136 -33.36 -2.31 26.62
N ILE A 137 -32.89 -3.56 26.60
CA ILE A 137 -32.87 -4.38 25.37
C ILE A 137 -34.30 -4.64 24.90
N SER A 138 -35.21 -5.02 25.80
CA SER A 138 -36.62 -5.29 25.50
C SER A 138 -37.29 -4.07 24.88
N SER A 139 -37.09 -2.87 25.44
CA SER A 139 -37.63 -1.62 24.88
C SER A 139 -37.14 -1.34 23.46
N VAL A 140 -35.91 -1.70 23.12
CA VAL A 140 -35.39 -1.56 21.75
C VAL A 140 -36.01 -2.61 20.82
N LEU A 141 -36.12 -3.86 21.27
CA LEU A 141 -36.75 -4.94 20.49
C LEU A 141 -38.24 -4.64 20.24
N GLU A 142 -38.97 -4.13 21.23
CA GLU A 142 -40.35 -3.67 21.10
C GLU A 142 -40.48 -2.60 20.03
N LYS A 143 -39.60 -1.60 20.02
CA LYS A 143 -39.63 -0.54 18.99
C LYS A 143 -39.31 -1.07 17.60
N ILE A 144 -38.38 -2.01 17.48
CA ILE A 144 -38.05 -2.69 16.22
C ILE A 144 -39.28 -3.48 15.73
N GLU A 145 -39.89 -4.25 16.63
CA GLU A 145 -41.08 -5.05 16.34
C GLU A 145 -42.27 -4.18 15.94
N ASP A 146 -42.60 -3.13 16.70
CA ASP A 146 -43.67 -2.17 16.37
C ASP A 146 -43.45 -1.51 15.02
N THR A 147 -42.21 -1.13 14.71
CA THR A 147 -41.85 -0.54 13.42
C THR A 147 -42.04 -1.56 12.29
N THR A 148 -41.68 -2.81 12.54
CA THR A 148 -41.85 -3.93 11.59
C THR A 148 -43.33 -4.27 11.38
N LYS A 149 -44.13 -4.34 12.45
CA LYS A 149 -45.59 -4.55 12.40
C LYS A 149 -46.30 -3.44 11.64
N LYS A 150 -45.94 -2.17 11.87
CA LYS A 150 -46.49 -1.03 11.10
C LYS A 150 -46.11 -1.06 9.62
N GLU A 151 -44.92 -1.55 9.27
CA GLU A 151 -44.52 -1.72 7.87
C GLU A 151 -45.26 -2.89 7.21
N LEU A 152 -45.49 -3.96 7.97
CA LEU A 152 -46.29 -5.10 7.55
C LEU A 152 -47.76 -4.70 7.31
N GLU A 153 -48.36 -3.90 8.20
CA GLU A 153 -49.76 -3.40 8.06
C GLU A 153 -49.97 -2.50 6.84
N LYS A 154 -48.93 -1.74 6.44
CA LYS A 154 -48.98 -0.92 5.22
C LYS A 154 -48.87 -1.74 3.94
N SER A 155 -48.36 -2.96 4.04
CA SER A 155 -48.13 -3.82 2.88
C SER A 155 -49.43 -4.57 2.55
N PRO A 156 -49.97 -4.43 1.32
CA PRO A 156 -51.14 -5.21 0.92
C PRO A 156 -50.83 -6.71 1.01
N ILE A 157 -51.83 -7.51 1.41
CA ILE A 157 -51.68 -8.97 1.41
C ILE A 157 -51.34 -9.40 -0.03
N PRO A 158 -50.19 -10.06 -0.26
CA PRO A 158 -49.79 -10.44 -1.60
C PRO A 158 -50.80 -11.38 -2.27
N GLU A 159 -50.84 -11.36 -3.60
CA GLU A 159 -51.61 -12.32 -4.39
C GLU A 159 -51.27 -13.76 -3.99
N THR A 160 -52.28 -14.62 -3.85
CA THR A 160 -52.18 -16.02 -3.42
C THR A 160 -51.03 -16.76 -4.11
N ARG A 161 -50.88 -16.58 -5.42
CA ARG A 161 -49.84 -17.24 -6.23
C ARG A 161 -48.43 -16.78 -5.86
N ASN A 162 -48.20 -15.48 -5.68
CA ASN A 162 -46.88 -14.95 -5.32
C ASN A 162 -46.54 -15.30 -3.86
N LEU A 163 -47.55 -15.32 -2.98
CA LEU A 163 -47.41 -15.75 -1.60
C LEU A 163 -47.02 -17.23 -1.49
N SER A 164 -47.61 -18.11 -2.30
CA SER A 164 -47.23 -19.53 -2.40
C SER A 164 -45.74 -19.71 -2.72
N ILE A 165 -45.22 -18.96 -3.69
CA ILE A 165 -43.81 -19.02 -4.10
C ILE A 165 -42.89 -18.56 -2.96
N ALA A 166 -43.20 -17.41 -2.33
CA ALA A 166 -42.40 -16.85 -1.25
C ALA A 166 -42.39 -17.75 0.00
N ILE A 167 -43.53 -18.35 0.37
CA ILE A 167 -43.62 -19.28 1.50
C ILE A 167 -42.85 -20.56 1.21
N TYR A 168 -42.95 -21.12 0.00
CA TYR A 168 -42.15 -22.28 -0.38
C TYR A 168 -40.65 -21.99 -0.30
N GLU A 169 -40.16 -20.90 -0.88
CA GLU A 169 -38.73 -20.54 -0.81
C GLU A 169 -38.24 -20.40 0.65
N LYS A 170 -39.10 -19.90 1.55
CA LYS A 170 -38.74 -19.72 2.97
C LYS A 170 -38.76 -21.03 3.77
N LEU A 171 -39.69 -21.94 3.46
CA LEU A 171 -39.94 -23.16 4.22
C LEU A 171 -39.29 -24.41 3.62
N ASN A 172 -38.82 -24.36 2.37
CA ASN A 172 -38.14 -25.49 1.74
C ASN A 172 -36.90 -25.90 2.55
N GLY A 173 -36.77 -27.20 2.83
CA GLY A 173 -35.71 -27.77 3.67
C GLY A 173 -35.84 -27.46 5.18
N LYS A 174 -36.92 -26.80 5.62
CA LYS A 174 -37.20 -26.53 7.04
C LYS A 174 -38.05 -27.65 7.65
N SER A 175 -38.18 -27.61 8.98
CA SER A 175 -39.07 -28.52 9.71
C SER A 175 -40.20 -27.74 10.38
N ILE A 176 -41.26 -28.45 10.77
CA ILE A 176 -42.43 -27.89 11.48
C ILE A 176 -42.07 -27.21 12.83
N ARG A 177 -40.87 -27.48 13.37
CA ARG A 177 -40.42 -26.88 14.64
C ARG A 177 -39.75 -25.51 14.48
N THR A 178 -39.51 -25.09 13.24
CA THR A 178 -38.78 -23.85 12.94
C THR A 178 -39.63 -22.60 13.21
N THR A 179 -38.98 -21.48 13.49
CA THR A 179 -39.64 -20.18 13.68
C THR A 179 -40.28 -19.73 12.38
N GLU A 180 -39.64 -20.00 11.24
CA GLU A 180 -40.16 -19.70 9.91
C GLU A 180 -41.52 -20.39 9.68
N TYR A 181 -41.64 -21.67 10.03
CA TYR A 181 -42.92 -22.38 9.96
C TYR A 181 -43.99 -21.74 10.84
N ARG A 182 -43.68 -21.52 12.12
CA ARG A 182 -44.67 -20.97 13.08
C ARG A 182 -45.14 -19.58 12.67
N ALA A 183 -44.28 -18.75 12.06
CA ALA A 183 -44.64 -17.42 11.59
C ALA A 183 -45.58 -17.45 10.37
N LEU A 184 -45.52 -18.52 9.57
CA LEU A 184 -46.20 -18.64 8.28
C LEU A 184 -47.33 -19.66 8.29
N LYS A 185 -47.57 -20.36 9.42
CA LYS A 185 -48.56 -21.43 9.53
C LYS A 185 -49.94 -21.00 9.03
N ASP A 186 -50.47 -19.89 9.54
CA ASP A 186 -51.81 -19.40 9.16
C ASP A 186 -51.91 -19.07 7.67
N ASP A 187 -50.85 -18.49 7.08
CA ASP A 187 -50.83 -18.19 5.65
C ASP A 187 -50.73 -19.48 4.83
N LEU A 188 -49.91 -20.45 5.27
CA LEU A 188 -49.77 -21.76 4.63
C LEU A 188 -51.09 -22.53 4.63
N GLU A 189 -51.77 -22.63 5.77
CA GLU A 189 -53.09 -23.29 5.89
C GLU A 189 -54.15 -22.59 5.02
N ARG A 190 -54.10 -21.26 4.91
CA ARG A 190 -55.00 -20.51 4.02
C ARG A 190 -54.73 -20.80 2.55
N LEU A 191 -53.47 -21.01 2.17
CA LEU A 191 -53.08 -21.32 0.79
C LEU A 191 -53.46 -22.74 0.38
N VAL A 192 -53.26 -23.72 1.27
CA VAL A 192 -53.52 -25.14 0.96
C VAL A 192 -54.95 -25.58 1.27
N GLY A 193 -55.66 -24.86 2.14
CA GLY A 193 -57.08 -25.10 2.46
C GLY A 193 -57.33 -26.22 3.48
N TYR A 194 -56.29 -26.73 4.14
CA TYR A 194 -56.37 -27.74 5.19
C TYR A 194 -55.39 -27.45 6.34
N PRO A 195 -55.66 -27.96 7.56
CA PRO A 195 -54.75 -27.79 8.71
C PRO A 195 -53.41 -28.48 8.50
N VAL A 196 -52.32 -27.83 8.91
CA VAL A 196 -50.96 -28.35 8.83
C VAL A 196 -50.44 -28.52 10.27
N ASP A 197 -50.64 -29.71 10.83
CA ASP A 197 -50.37 -29.95 12.26
C ASP A 197 -49.23 -30.96 12.51
N ASP A 198 -48.83 -31.72 11.49
CA ASP A 198 -47.79 -32.74 11.59
C ASP A 198 -46.80 -32.70 10.42
N THR A 199 -45.76 -33.55 10.51
CA THR A 199 -44.71 -33.59 9.49
C THR A 199 -45.23 -34.07 8.13
N SER A 200 -46.30 -34.88 8.11
CA SER A 200 -46.86 -35.44 6.88
C SER A 200 -47.62 -34.37 6.11
N SER A 201 -48.59 -33.73 6.78
CA SER A 201 -49.35 -32.58 6.27
C SER A 201 -48.45 -31.42 5.87
N PHE A 202 -47.34 -31.18 6.60
CA PHE A 202 -46.37 -30.14 6.22
C PHE A 202 -45.63 -30.47 4.91
N LYS A 203 -45.26 -31.73 4.70
CA LYS A 203 -44.64 -32.17 3.44
C LYS A 203 -45.62 -32.10 2.27
N GLU A 204 -46.88 -32.45 2.50
CA GLU A 204 -47.94 -32.35 1.51
C GLU A 204 -48.18 -30.88 1.11
N ALA A 205 -48.26 -29.99 2.10
CA ALA A 205 -48.40 -28.55 1.85
C ALA A 205 -47.20 -27.97 1.09
N LEU A 206 -45.97 -28.38 1.44
CA LEU A 206 -44.79 -27.97 0.69
C LEU A 206 -44.80 -28.51 -0.75
N PHE A 207 -45.28 -29.73 -0.98
CA PHE A 207 -45.41 -30.30 -2.32
C PHE A 207 -46.42 -29.52 -3.18
N ASP A 208 -47.56 -29.13 -2.61
CA ASP A 208 -48.56 -28.29 -3.30
C ASP A 208 -47.96 -26.94 -3.72
N LEU A 209 -47.21 -26.29 -2.82
CA LEU A 209 -46.53 -25.03 -3.14
C LEU A 209 -45.35 -25.23 -4.10
N GLU A 210 -44.65 -26.37 -4.04
CA GLU A 210 -43.55 -26.73 -4.94
C GLU A 210 -44.01 -26.79 -6.39
N LEU A 211 -45.21 -27.34 -6.66
CA LEU A 211 -45.78 -27.37 -8.00
C LEU A 211 -45.99 -25.95 -8.57
N ILE A 212 -46.45 -25.02 -7.74
CA ILE A 212 -46.62 -23.60 -8.11
C ILE A 212 -45.26 -22.94 -8.31
N TYR A 213 -44.33 -23.15 -7.38
CA TYR A 213 -42.96 -22.64 -7.45
C TYR A 213 -42.25 -23.11 -8.73
N ASN A 214 -42.27 -24.41 -9.03
CA ASN A 214 -41.60 -24.99 -10.19
C ASN A 214 -42.18 -24.49 -11.51
N ARG A 215 -43.51 -24.32 -11.58
CA ARG A 215 -44.17 -23.74 -12.74
C ARG A 215 -43.74 -22.30 -13.01
N GLU A 216 -43.49 -21.52 -11.95
CA GLU A 216 -43.13 -20.11 -12.10
C GLU A 216 -41.64 -19.86 -12.19
N ILE A 217 -40.89 -20.30 -11.20
CA ILE A 217 -39.49 -19.89 -10.97
C ILE A 217 -38.55 -21.10 -10.90
N GLY A 218 -38.99 -22.20 -10.28
CA GLY A 218 -38.12 -23.34 -9.94
C GLY A 218 -37.45 -24.00 -11.14
N LEU A 219 -38.22 -24.34 -12.19
CA LEU A 219 -37.64 -24.96 -13.40
C LEU A 219 -36.64 -24.03 -14.09
N LEU A 220 -36.92 -22.73 -14.11
CA LEU A 220 -36.05 -21.74 -14.71
C LEU A 220 -34.74 -21.57 -13.92
N LYS A 221 -34.82 -21.57 -12.58
CA LYS A 221 -33.63 -21.58 -11.69
C LYS A 221 -32.81 -22.86 -11.84
N ASP A 222 -33.47 -24.01 -11.94
CA ASP A 222 -32.79 -25.30 -12.13
C ASP A 222 -32.07 -25.39 -13.47
N ASP A 223 -32.70 -24.91 -14.54
CA ASP A 223 -32.09 -24.89 -15.87
C ASP A 223 -30.96 -23.86 -15.97
N LEU A 224 -31.08 -22.69 -15.30
CA LEU A 224 -29.98 -21.75 -15.13
C LEU A 224 -28.79 -22.41 -14.44
N LYS A 225 -29.02 -23.08 -13.30
CA LYS A 225 -27.98 -23.79 -12.55
C LYS A 225 -27.30 -24.88 -13.37
N LYS A 226 -28.05 -25.62 -14.20
CA LYS A 226 -27.47 -26.61 -15.13
C LYS A 226 -26.58 -25.94 -16.18
N LEU A 227 -27.04 -24.84 -16.78
CA LEU A 227 -26.28 -24.08 -17.79
C LEU A 227 -25.01 -23.47 -17.19
N GLU A 228 -25.08 -22.88 -15.99
CA GLU A 228 -23.93 -22.36 -15.25
C GLU A 228 -22.95 -23.49 -14.89
N GLY A 229 -23.46 -24.66 -14.50
CA GLY A 229 -22.66 -25.87 -14.30
C GLY A 229 -21.94 -26.32 -15.57
N GLU A 230 -22.64 -26.36 -16.72
CA GLU A 230 -22.04 -26.67 -18.01
C GLU A 230 -20.96 -25.64 -18.39
N ILE A 231 -21.24 -24.34 -18.23
CA ILE A 231 -20.26 -23.27 -18.46
C ILE A 231 -19.04 -23.45 -17.56
N SER A 232 -19.23 -23.74 -16.27
CA SER A 232 -18.13 -23.96 -15.33
C SER A 232 -17.26 -25.15 -15.74
N THR A 233 -17.87 -26.25 -16.22
CA THR A 233 -17.11 -27.40 -16.74
C THR A 233 -16.32 -27.04 -17.99
N LEU A 234 -16.93 -26.34 -18.95
CA LEU A 234 -16.28 -25.90 -20.18
C LEU A 234 -15.17 -24.87 -19.92
N GLN A 235 -15.33 -23.98 -18.93
CA GLN A 235 -14.29 -23.05 -18.50
C GLN A 235 -13.11 -23.78 -17.86
N SER A 236 -13.37 -24.82 -17.07
CA SER A 236 -12.32 -25.68 -16.52
C SER A 236 -11.56 -26.39 -17.64
N GLU A 237 -12.25 -26.96 -18.63
CA GLU A 237 -11.62 -27.57 -19.81
C GLU A 237 -10.81 -26.55 -20.63
N LEU A 238 -11.38 -25.37 -20.89
CA LEU A 238 -10.70 -24.27 -21.58
C LEU A 238 -9.40 -23.89 -20.84
N SER A 239 -9.43 -23.74 -19.52
CA SER A 239 -8.25 -23.40 -18.73
C SER A 239 -7.15 -24.48 -18.82
N LYS A 240 -7.53 -25.76 -18.95
CA LYS A 240 -6.59 -26.87 -19.16
C LYS A 240 -5.94 -26.77 -20.54
N PHE A 241 -6.71 -26.51 -21.59
CA PHE A 241 -6.18 -26.32 -22.93
C PHE A 241 -5.31 -25.06 -23.06
N GLU A 242 -5.67 -23.96 -22.39
CA GLU A 242 -4.86 -22.73 -22.34
C GLU A 242 -3.52 -22.95 -21.62
N ARG A 243 -3.48 -23.74 -20.54
CA ARG A 243 -2.20 -24.15 -19.90
C ARG A 243 -1.34 -25.01 -20.83
N GLN A 244 -1.94 -26.02 -21.47
CA GLN A 244 -1.23 -26.87 -22.44
C GLN A 244 -0.70 -26.06 -23.64
N LYS A 245 -1.43 -25.02 -24.05
CA LYS A 245 -0.98 -24.10 -25.09
C LYS A 245 0.28 -23.35 -24.66
N LEU A 246 0.28 -22.77 -23.46
CA LEU A 246 1.45 -22.04 -22.93
C LEU A 246 2.68 -22.95 -22.81
N GLU A 247 2.51 -24.17 -22.29
CA GLU A 247 3.60 -25.16 -22.20
C GLU A 247 4.19 -25.46 -23.59
N VAL A 248 3.35 -25.67 -24.60
CA VAL A 248 3.80 -25.94 -25.97
C VAL A 248 4.42 -24.70 -26.63
N GLU A 249 3.93 -23.49 -26.33
CA GLU A 249 4.54 -22.23 -26.80
C GLU A 249 5.95 -22.02 -26.22
N GLU A 250 6.13 -22.30 -24.92
CA GLU A 250 7.46 -22.26 -24.28
C GLU A 250 8.42 -23.29 -24.91
N GLU A 251 7.96 -24.53 -25.11
CA GLU A 251 8.75 -25.57 -25.78
C GLU A 251 9.13 -25.14 -27.22
N ILE A 252 8.22 -24.51 -27.98
CA ILE A 252 8.50 -24.00 -29.32
C ILE A 252 9.57 -22.90 -29.28
N ILE A 253 9.49 -21.95 -28.33
CA ILE A 253 10.48 -20.88 -28.17
C ILE A 253 11.85 -21.46 -27.81
N GLU A 254 11.91 -22.46 -26.94
CA GLU A 254 13.16 -23.14 -26.59
C GLU A 254 13.79 -23.82 -27.80
N ARG A 255 12.98 -24.55 -28.59
CA ARG A 255 13.46 -25.20 -29.82
C ARG A 255 13.88 -24.18 -30.89
N GLN A 256 13.16 -23.08 -31.02
CA GLN A 256 13.54 -21.98 -31.91
C GLN A 256 14.89 -21.38 -31.50
N LYS A 257 15.15 -21.19 -30.20
CA LYS A 257 16.46 -20.74 -29.71
C LYS A 257 17.56 -21.73 -30.07
N ILE A 258 17.35 -23.02 -29.86
CA ILE A 258 18.32 -24.06 -30.21
C ILE A 258 18.63 -24.04 -31.71
N LEU A 259 17.62 -23.95 -32.56
CA LEU A 259 17.79 -23.83 -34.01
C LEU A 259 18.52 -22.55 -34.41
N ASN A 260 18.22 -21.42 -33.75
CA ASN A 260 18.88 -20.14 -34.02
C ASN A 260 20.36 -20.12 -33.56
N VAL A 261 20.77 -20.95 -32.60
CA VAL A 261 22.20 -21.09 -32.24
C VAL A 261 23.02 -21.65 -33.39
N LEU A 262 22.41 -22.42 -34.31
CA LEU A 262 23.10 -22.95 -35.50
C LEU A 262 23.30 -21.89 -36.59
N LYS A 263 22.66 -20.71 -36.47
CA LYS A 263 22.72 -19.67 -37.49
C LYS A 263 24.15 -19.18 -37.79
N PRO A 264 25.01 -18.86 -36.80
CA PRO A 264 26.39 -18.46 -37.07
C PRO A 264 27.21 -19.58 -37.72
N ASP A 265 26.94 -20.84 -37.37
CA ASP A 265 27.59 -22.00 -37.98
C ASP A 265 27.20 -22.13 -39.46
N VAL A 266 25.91 -21.99 -39.77
CA VAL A 266 25.40 -21.97 -41.14
C VAL A 266 25.95 -20.77 -41.91
N GLU A 267 26.01 -19.57 -41.33
CA GLU A 267 26.57 -18.37 -41.97
C GLU A 267 28.08 -18.51 -42.25
N SER A 268 28.82 -19.09 -41.32
CA SER A 268 30.24 -19.41 -41.47
C SER A 268 30.46 -20.37 -42.64
N VAL A 269 29.69 -21.46 -42.69
CA VAL A 269 29.74 -22.43 -43.80
C VAL A 269 29.34 -21.79 -45.12
N VAL A 270 28.29 -20.98 -45.17
CA VAL A 270 27.91 -20.23 -46.37
C VAL A 270 29.05 -19.33 -46.85
N SER A 271 29.77 -18.66 -45.94
CA SER A 271 30.93 -17.84 -46.29
C SER A 271 32.07 -18.68 -46.87
N ILE A 272 32.40 -19.81 -46.23
CA ILE A 272 33.44 -20.72 -46.70
C ILE A 272 33.08 -21.29 -48.09
N LEU A 273 31.82 -21.67 -48.29
CA LEU A 273 31.33 -22.15 -49.58
C LEU A 273 31.40 -21.06 -50.65
N LYS A 274 31.13 -19.78 -50.34
CA LYS A 274 31.35 -18.68 -51.30
C LYS A 274 32.82 -18.56 -51.70
N ASP A 275 33.74 -18.72 -50.76
CA ASP A 275 35.18 -18.64 -51.06
C ASP A 275 35.64 -19.84 -51.89
N LEU A 276 35.14 -21.04 -51.58
CA LEU A 276 35.35 -22.25 -52.37
C LEU A 276 34.77 -22.12 -53.78
N GLU A 277 33.59 -21.51 -53.95
CA GLU A 277 32.97 -21.29 -55.27
C GLU A 277 33.83 -20.36 -56.12
N ARG A 278 34.32 -19.26 -55.53
CA ARG A 278 35.25 -18.34 -56.20
C ARG A 278 36.58 -19.02 -56.53
N MET A 279 37.08 -19.88 -55.65
CA MET A 279 38.29 -20.65 -55.91
C MET A 279 38.08 -21.57 -57.12
N LEU A 280 36.95 -22.27 -57.19
CA LEU A 280 36.59 -23.14 -58.32
C LEU A 280 36.48 -22.37 -59.63
N GLN A 281 35.86 -21.18 -59.63
CA GLN A 281 35.80 -20.30 -60.80
C GLN A 281 37.20 -19.86 -61.27
N LYS A 282 38.09 -19.47 -60.36
CA LYS A 282 39.48 -19.09 -60.69
C LYS A 282 40.31 -20.27 -61.21
N ILE A 283 40.00 -21.50 -60.82
CA ILE A 283 40.68 -22.70 -61.32
C ILE A 283 40.38 -22.91 -62.82
N GLN A 284 39.18 -22.59 -63.29
CA GLN A 284 38.83 -22.65 -64.72
C GLN A 284 39.71 -21.73 -65.58
N GLU A 285 40.20 -20.63 -64.99
CA GLU A 285 41.07 -19.65 -65.66
C GLU A 285 42.58 -20.01 -65.57
N SER A 286 42.95 -21.07 -64.85
CA SER A 286 44.35 -21.45 -64.61
C SER A 286 44.97 -22.22 -65.78
N GLU A 287 46.07 -21.71 -66.34
CA GLU A 287 46.83 -22.38 -67.42
C GLU A 287 47.78 -23.49 -66.91
N VAL A 288 48.00 -23.60 -65.60
CA VAL A 288 48.95 -24.57 -65.01
C VAL A 288 48.33 -25.96 -64.82
N GLU A 289 48.90 -26.96 -65.49
CA GLU A 289 48.45 -28.37 -65.46
C GLU A 289 49.43 -29.29 -64.71
N SER A 290 48.84 -30.26 -63.99
CA SER A 290 49.51 -31.37 -63.33
C SER A 290 49.69 -32.53 -64.31
N THR A 291 50.78 -33.29 -64.17
CA THR A 291 51.01 -34.52 -64.94
C THR A 291 50.10 -35.68 -64.52
N PHE A 292 49.36 -35.54 -63.42
CA PHE A 292 48.41 -36.53 -62.90
C PHE A 292 47.02 -35.91 -62.71
N SER A 293 45.98 -36.66 -63.08
CA SER A 293 44.57 -36.32 -62.83
C SER A 293 44.21 -36.66 -61.38
N TYR A 294 43.55 -35.73 -60.69
CA TYR A 294 43.05 -35.96 -59.34
C TYR A 294 41.70 -36.66 -59.34
N ASP A 295 41.51 -37.59 -58.40
CA ASP A 295 40.23 -38.27 -58.16
C ASP A 295 39.31 -37.37 -57.33
N ASP A 296 38.14 -37.03 -57.89
CA ASP A 296 37.11 -36.21 -57.28
C ASP A 296 35.81 -36.98 -56.99
N ALA A 297 35.82 -38.32 -57.08
CA ALA A 297 34.64 -39.15 -56.86
C ALA A 297 33.98 -38.88 -55.49
N THR A 298 34.78 -38.73 -54.44
CA THR A 298 34.30 -38.42 -53.08
C THR A 298 33.62 -37.05 -52.99
N LEU A 299 34.15 -36.05 -53.69
CA LEU A 299 33.56 -34.70 -53.78
C LEU A 299 32.20 -34.75 -54.48
N ARG A 300 32.15 -35.38 -55.66
CA ARG A 300 30.90 -35.51 -56.44
C ARG A 300 29.82 -36.28 -55.66
N ASN A 301 30.21 -37.36 -54.98
CA ASN A 301 29.31 -38.12 -54.12
C ASN A 301 28.77 -37.28 -52.95
N SER A 302 29.64 -36.49 -52.30
CA SER A 302 29.24 -35.59 -51.21
C SER A 302 28.23 -34.54 -51.69
N LEU A 303 28.47 -33.89 -52.83
CA LEU A 303 27.51 -32.94 -53.43
C LEU A 303 26.16 -33.59 -53.76
N SER A 304 26.17 -34.78 -54.36
CA SER A 304 24.96 -35.52 -54.70
C SER A 304 24.11 -35.93 -53.48
N THR A 305 24.74 -36.00 -52.29
CA THR A 305 24.09 -36.36 -51.03
C THR A 305 23.63 -35.15 -50.23
N LEU A 306 24.45 -34.09 -50.16
CA LEU A 306 24.19 -32.89 -49.35
C LEU A 306 23.06 -32.04 -49.93
N ILE A 307 23.03 -31.83 -51.25
CA ILE A 307 22.06 -30.94 -51.91
C ILE A 307 20.60 -31.41 -51.67
N PRO A 308 20.23 -32.69 -51.89
CA PRO A 308 18.86 -33.15 -51.63
C PRO A 308 18.45 -33.03 -50.16
N LYS A 309 19.37 -33.30 -49.22
CA LYS A 309 19.11 -33.18 -47.78
C LYS A 309 18.80 -31.73 -47.38
N LEU A 310 19.59 -30.78 -47.87
CA LEU A 310 19.37 -29.36 -47.60
C LEU A 310 18.09 -28.82 -48.23
N LYS A 311 17.73 -29.26 -49.45
CA LYS A 311 16.43 -28.95 -50.05
C LYS A 311 15.25 -29.45 -49.24
N ALA A 312 15.34 -30.68 -48.72
CA ALA A 312 14.30 -31.25 -47.86
C ALA A 312 14.13 -30.42 -46.59
N ILE A 313 15.25 -30.04 -45.95
CA ILE A 313 15.26 -29.16 -44.78
C ILE A 313 14.62 -27.80 -45.09
N TYR A 314 15.04 -27.13 -46.16
CA TYR A 314 14.47 -25.85 -46.59
C TYR A 314 12.94 -25.92 -46.77
N THR A 315 12.46 -26.95 -47.47
CA THR A 315 11.03 -27.14 -47.75
C THR A 315 10.23 -27.37 -46.46
N LYS A 316 10.81 -28.02 -45.45
CA LYS A 316 10.18 -28.24 -44.14
C LYS A 316 9.98 -26.94 -43.35
N ILE A 317 10.87 -25.95 -43.49
CA ILE A 317 10.90 -24.74 -42.64
C ILE A 317 10.40 -23.45 -43.30
N SER A 318 10.31 -23.40 -44.63
CA SER A 318 9.92 -22.18 -45.38
C SER A 318 8.51 -21.65 -45.07
N GLY A 319 7.64 -22.47 -44.46
CA GLY A 319 6.28 -22.09 -44.05
C GLY A 319 6.17 -21.47 -42.66
N TYR A 320 7.27 -21.29 -41.93
CA TYR A 320 7.27 -20.80 -40.55
C TYR A 320 8.02 -19.46 -40.45
N SER A 321 7.28 -18.37 -40.16
CA SER A 321 7.83 -17.02 -40.01
C SER A 321 8.97 -16.95 -39.00
N ASP A 322 8.89 -17.75 -37.95
CA ASP A 322 9.85 -17.80 -36.85
C ASP A 322 11.23 -18.38 -37.25
N LEU A 323 11.33 -19.03 -38.42
CA LEU A 323 12.55 -19.64 -38.97
C LEU A 323 12.94 -19.05 -40.34
N GLU A 324 12.34 -17.93 -40.74
CA GLU A 324 12.52 -17.34 -42.07
C GLU A 324 13.99 -17.06 -42.39
N GLU A 325 14.73 -16.44 -41.47
CA GLU A 325 16.14 -16.11 -41.69
C GLU A 325 17.04 -17.37 -41.85
N LEU A 326 16.79 -18.40 -41.05
CA LEU A 326 17.51 -19.67 -41.14
C LEU A 326 17.19 -20.39 -42.45
N SER A 327 15.92 -20.36 -42.88
CA SER A 327 15.47 -20.91 -44.15
C SER A 327 16.18 -20.26 -45.34
N PHE A 328 16.31 -18.93 -45.32
CA PHE A 328 17.02 -18.18 -46.36
C PHE A 328 18.51 -18.56 -46.44
N LYS A 329 19.16 -18.79 -45.29
CA LYS A 329 20.57 -19.19 -45.25
C LYS A 329 20.81 -20.62 -45.72
N ILE A 330 19.90 -21.53 -45.41
CA ILE A 330 19.95 -22.91 -45.91
C ILE A 330 19.71 -22.94 -47.42
N GLU A 331 18.78 -22.12 -47.93
CA GLU A 331 18.56 -21.93 -49.36
C GLU A 331 19.82 -21.39 -50.06
N GLU A 332 20.45 -20.35 -49.48
CA GLU A 332 21.70 -19.77 -49.97
C GLU A 332 22.82 -20.82 -50.04
N MET A 333 22.97 -21.62 -48.98
CA MET A 333 23.94 -22.73 -48.92
C MET A 333 23.68 -23.79 -49.99
N THR A 334 22.41 -24.17 -50.17
CA THR A 334 21.99 -25.16 -51.16
C THR A 334 22.31 -24.68 -52.58
N ASN A 335 21.98 -23.42 -52.88
CA ASN A 335 22.24 -22.80 -54.17
C ASN A 335 23.74 -22.70 -54.49
N LEU A 336 24.59 -22.46 -53.48
CA LEU A 336 26.06 -22.46 -53.64
C LEU A 336 26.59 -23.84 -54.06
N LEU A 337 26.16 -24.90 -53.36
CA LEU A 337 26.57 -26.27 -53.67
C LEU A 337 26.08 -26.71 -55.07
N GLU A 338 24.88 -26.31 -55.47
CA GLU A 338 24.37 -26.57 -56.83
C GLU A 338 25.18 -25.89 -57.92
N ARG A 339 25.56 -24.62 -57.71
CA ARG A 339 26.42 -23.90 -58.66
C ARG A 339 27.79 -24.56 -58.78
N MET A 340 28.38 -25.00 -57.66
CA MET A 340 29.63 -25.77 -57.69
C MET A 340 29.47 -27.09 -58.45
N ALA A 341 28.42 -27.88 -58.17
CA ALA A 341 28.15 -29.14 -58.85
C ALA A 341 28.05 -28.94 -60.38
N LYS A 342 27.34 -27.88 -60.80
CA LYS A 342 27.21 -27.51 -62.21
C LYS A 342 28.55 -27.10 -62.84
N LEU A 343 29.41 -26.37 -62.12
CA LEU A 343 30.73 -26.00 -62.62
C LEU A 343 31.64 -27.24 -62.83
N LEU A 344 31.53 -28.23 -61.94
CA LEU A 344 32.27 -29.50 -62.02
C LEU A 344 31.81 -30.44 -63.15
N GLU A 345 30.57 -30.31 -63.59
CA GLU A 345 30.02 -31.07 -64.73
C GLU A 345 30.43 -30.47 -66.08
N ASN A 346 30.65 -29.15 -66.15
CA ASN A 346 30.86 -28.45 -67.42
C ASN A 346 32.33 -28.41 -67.89
N ASP A 347 33.30 -28.83 -67.08
CA ASP A 347 34.73 -28.79 -67.42
C ASP A 347 35.47 -30.05 -66.96
N GLU A 348 35.66 -31.00 -67.88
CA GLU A 348 36.35 -32.27 -67.64
C GLU A 348 37.86 -32.12 -67.40
N ASN A 349 38.46 -30.97 -67.71
CA ASN A 349 39.90 -30.75 -67.56
C ASN A 349 40.30 -30.18 -66.18
N LEU A 350 39.32 -29.83 -65.33
CA LEU A 350 39.57 -29.32 -63.98
C LEU A 350 40.43 -30.28 -63.12
N THR A 351 40.21 -31.58 -63.27
CA THR A 351 40.94 -32.65 -62.55
C THR A 351 42.45 -32.64 -62.82
N LYS A 352 42.89 -32.01 -63.91
CA LYS A 352 44.30 -31.85 -64.28
C LYS A 352 44.91 -30.54 -63.80
N LYS A 353 44.15 -29.62 -63.19
CA LYS A 353 44.69 -28.33 -62.69
C LYS A 353 45.30 -28.49 -61.30
N VAL A 354 46.47 -27.87 -61.07
CA VAL A 354 47.20 -28.00 -59.78
C VAL A 354 46.39 -27.48 -58.60
N LEU A 355 45.70 -26.35 -58.76
CA LEU A 355 44.88 -25.74 -57.71
C LEU A 355 43.59 -26.53 -57.40
N TYR A 356 43.17 -27.42 -58.29
CA TYR A 356 41.98 -28.26 -58.10
C TYR A 356 42.14 -29.24 -56.94
N LYS A 357 43.34 -29.80 -56.73
CA LYS A 357 43.65 -30.63 -55.56
C LYS A 357 43.38 -29.89 -54.26
N ASN A 358 43.82 -28.63 -54.17
CA ASN A 358 43.63 -27.82 -52.97
C ASN A 358 42.15 -27.52 -52.74
N PHE A 359 41.37 -27.32 -53.80
CA PHE A 359 39.92 -27.16 -53.71
C PHE A 359 39.24 -28.44 -53.21
N VAL A 360 39.54 -29.62 -53.80
CA VAL A 360 38.97 -30.91 -53.39
C VAL A 360 39.30 -31.21 -51.92
N GLN A 361 40.54 -30.96 -51.49
CA GLN A 361 40.93 -31.12 -50.08
C GLN A 361 40.21 -30.13 -49.16
N SER A 362 40.17 -28.84 -49.53
CA SER A 362 39.52 -27.81 -48.72
C SER A 362 38.00 -28.02 -48.62
N PHE A 363 37.35 -28.47 -49.70
CA PHE A 363 35.94 -28.86 -49.66
C PHE A 363 35.74 -30.10 -48.78
N GLY A 364 36.62 -31.11 -48.89
CA GLY A 364 36.59 -32.31 -48.06
C GLY A 364 36.68 -32.05 -46.56
N GLU A 365 37.45 -31.04 -46.13
CA GLU A 365 37.50 -30.59 -44.72
C GLU A 365 36.21 -29.92 -44.26
N VAL A 366 35.43 -29.33 -45.18
CA VAL A 366 34.17 -28.63 -44.88
C VAL A 366 32.98 -29.59 -44.86
N VAL A 367 33.00 -30.69 -45.63
CA VAL A 367 31.91 -31.68 -45.72
C VAL A 367 31.43 -32.17 -44.34
N PRO A 368 32.30 -32.62 -43.40
CA PRO A 368 31.85 -33.08 -42.09
C PRO A 368 31.13 -32.00 -41.28
N THR A 369 31.51 -30.73 -41.48
CA THR A 369 30.85 -29.59 -40.82
C THR A 369 29.46 -29.36 -41.39
N VAL A 370 29.30 -29.45 -42.72
CA VAL A 370 27.99 -29.35 -43.39
C VAL A 370 27.08 -30.52 -42.98
N GLU A 371 27.61 -31.75 -42.93
CA GLU A 371 26.86 -32.94 -42.50
C GLU A 371 26.41 -32.84 -41.04
N GLY A 372 27.30 -32.40 -40.15
CA GLY A 372 26.96 -32.19 -38.74
C GLY A 372 25.92 -31.08 -38.52
N ILE A 373 25.90 -30.05 -39.37
CA ILE A 373 24.85 -29.02 -39.35
C ILE A 373 23.52 -29.60 -39.85
N ILE A 374 23.52 -30.39 -40.93
CA ILE A 374 22.32 -31.03 -41.47
C ILE A 374 21.66 -31.94 -40.44
N GLU A 375 22.43 -32.77 -39.72
CA GLU A 375 21.92 -33.69 -38.70
C GLU A 375 21.26 -32.92 -37.55
N LYS A 376 21.94 -31.91 -37.01
CA LYS A 376 21.39 -31.04 -35.94
C LYS A 376 20.15 -30.27 -36.39
N LEU A 377 20.08 -29.87 -37.66
CA LEU A 377 18.93 -29.19 -38.23
C LEU A 377 17.74 -30.15 -38.39
N ASP A 378 17.93 -31.35 -38.94
CA ASP A 378 16.83 -32.26 -39.22
C ASP A 378 16.10 -32.70 -37.93
N ASP A 379 16.86 -33.06 -36.89
CA ASP A 379 16.32 -33.42 -35.57
C ASP A 379 15.57 -32.24 -34.92
N GLY A 380 16.19 -31.06 -34.92
CA GLY A 380 15.59 -29.87 -34.31
C GLY A 380 14.33 -29.38 -35.04
N ILE A 381 14.28 -29.53 -36.36
CA ILE A 381 13.15 -29.11 -37.21
C ILE A 381 11.97 -30.06 -37.07
N GLU A 382 12.20 -31.37 -37.00
CA GLU A 382 11.12 -32.34 -36.84
C GLU A 382 10.37 -32.15 -35.51
N GLU A 383 11.12 -31.95 -34.42
CA GLU A 383 10.54 -31.64 -33.11
C GLU A 383 9.75 -30.32 -33.14
N PHE A 384 10.29 -29.27 -33.76
CA PHE A 384 9.63 -27.97 -33.90
C PHE A 384 8.28 -28.09 -34.65
N ILE A 385 8.25 -28.79 -35.79
CA ILE A 385 7.04 -28.98 -36.60
C ILE A 385 5.96 -29.75 -35.83
N ASN A 386 6.36 -30.79 -35.10
CA ASN A 386 5.41 -31.59 -34.31
C ASN A 386 4.75 -30.75 -33.19
N LYS A 387 5.53 -29.90 -32.52
CA LYS A 387 5.00 -28.97 -31.52
C LYS A 387 4.10 -27.89 -32.15
N ALA A 388 4.49 -27.33 -33.30
CA ALA A 388 3.67 -26.35 -34.02
C ALA A 388 2.32 -26.92 -34.49
N LYS A 389 2.27 -28.18 -34.95
CA LYS A 389 1.02 -28.88 -35.26
C LYS A 389 0.14 -29.07 -34.02
N LYS A 390 0.73 -29.45 -32.88
CA LYS A 390 0.03 -29.57 -31.61
C LYS A 390 -0.55 -28.22 -31.16
N LEU A 391 0.22 -27.14 -31.29
CA LEU A 391 -0.24 -25.78 -30.99
C LEU A 391 -1.47 -25.39 -31.83
N LYS A 392 -1.44 -25.67 -33.14
CA LYS A 392 -2.59 -25.42 -34.03
C LYS A 392 -3.84 -26.19 -33.61
N SER A 393 -3.70 -27.45 -33.23
CA SER A 393 -4.80 -28.28 -32.72
C SER A 393 -5.40 -27.70 -31.43
N LEU A 394 -4.55 -27.37 -30.46
CA LEU A 394 -4.97 -26.73 -29.20
C LEU A 394 -5.70 -25.42 -29.43
N ASN A 395 -5.23 -24.60 -30.37
CA ASN A 395 -5.85 -23.32 -30.67
C ASN A 395 -7.25 -23.48 -31.29
N ASN A 396 -7.47 -24.50 -32.13
CA ASN A 396 -8.79 -24.81 -32.68
C ASN A 396 -9.78 -25.24 -31.58
N GLU A 397 -9.34 -26.09 -30.64
CA GLU A 397 -10.17 -26.52 -29.50
C GLU A 397 -10.52 -25.33 -28.58
N ILE A 398 -9.55 -24.46 -28.30
CA ILE A 398 -9.76 -23.23 -27.53
C ILE A 398 -10.83 -22.34 -28.19
N VAL A 399 -10.74 -22.13 -29.51
CA VAL A 399 -11.71 -21.33 -30.27
C VAL A 399 -13.10 -21.97 -30.22
N PHE A 400 -13.19 -23.28 -30.40
CA PHE A 400 -14.45 -24.03 -30.32
C PHE A 400 -15.09 -23.92 -28.93
N LEU A 401 -14.32 -24.12 -27.86
CA LEU A 401 -14.80 -23.99 -26.48
C LEU A 401 -15.26 -22.56 -26.16
N LYS A 402 -14.51 -21.54 -26.61
CA LYS A 402 -14.90 -20.13 -26.43
C LYS A 402 -16.23 -19.81 -27.11
N ALA A 403 -16.43 -20.25 -28.35
CA ALA A 403 -17.70 -20.06 -29.07
C ALA A 403 -18.88 -20.79 -28.38
N LYS A 404 -18.65 -22.01 -27.86
CA LYS A 404 -19.67 -22.75 -27.12
C LYS A 404 -20.05 -22.05 -25.81
N ILE A 405 -19.07 -21.59 -25.04
CA ILE A 405 -19.28 -20.83 -23.80
C ILE A 405 -20.07 -19.54 -24.07
N GLU A 406 -19.68 -18.77 -25.09
CA GLU A 406 -20.36 -17.52 -25.47
C GLU A 406 -21.84 -17.77 -25.84
N GLY A 407 -22.11 -18.84 -26.59
CA GLY A 407 -23.48 -19.26 -26.92
C GLY A 407 -24.32 -19.62 -25.70
N LEU A 408 -23.73 -20.31 -24.72
CA LEU A 408 -24.41 -20.65 -23.45
C LEU A 408 -24.60 -19.42 -22.57
N GLN A 409 -23.63 -18.53 -22.46
CA GLN A 409 -23.74 -17.27 -21.71
C GLN A 409 -24.88 -16.38 -22.23
N LYS A 410 -25.07 -16.33 -23.55
CA LYS A 410 -26.21 -15.60 -24.15
C LYS A 410 -27.56 -16.20 -23.73
N LYS A 411 -27.66 -17.53 -23.61
CA LYS A 411 -28.86 -18.20 -23.10
C LYS A 411 -29.08 -17.91 -21.61
N VAL A 412 -28.02 -17.99 -20.80
CA VAL A 412 -28.06 -17.64 -19.37
C VAL A 412 -28.61 -16.22 -19.19
N ARG A 413 -28.08 -15.23 -19.92
CA ARG A 413 -28.55 -13.85 -19.84
C ARG A 413 -30.04 -13.68 -20.12
N LEU A 414 -30.56 -14.32 -21.17
CA LEU A 414 -31.99 -14.27 -21.49
C LEU A 414 -32.85 -14.92 -20.39
N MET A 415 -32.35 -16.00 -19.77
CA MET A 415 -33.02 -16.66 -18.66
C MET A 415 -32.94 -15.84 -17.37
N GLU A 416 -31.82 -15.17 -17.09
CA GLU A 416 -31.68 -14.23 -15.97
C GLU A 416 -32.64 -13.04 -16.11
N GLU A 417 -32.79 -12.49 -17.32
CA GLU A 417 -33.75 -11.41 -17.61
C GLU A 417 -35.20 -11.88 -17.34
N ALA A 418 -35.57 -13.08 -17.82
CA ALA A 418 -36.88 -13.68 -17.55
C ALA A 418 -37.07 -14.04 -16.06
N LEU A 419 -36.03 -14.47 -15.36
CA LEU A 419 -36.04 -14.73 -13.93
C LEU A 419 -36.29 -13.45 -13.15
N SER A 420 -35.59 -12.39 -13.51
CA SER A 420 -35.66 -11.08 -12.85
C SER A 420 -37.07 -10.50 -12.92
N GLU A 421 -37.75 -10.59 -14.07
CA GLU A 421 -39.14 -10.17 -14.23
C GLU A 421 -40.07 -10.94 -13.25
N LYS A 422 -39.91 -12.26 -13.17
CA LYS A 422 -40.70 -13.09 -12.25
C LYS A 422 -40.36 -12.86 -10.78
N GLU A 423 -39.09 -12.65 -10.43
CA GLU A 423 -38.69 -12.33 -9.07
C GLU A 423 -39.19 -10.95 -8.64
N GLN A 424 -39.29 -9.99 -9.57
CA GLN A 424 -39.89 -8.69 -9.30
C GLN A 424 -41.40 -8.82 -8.96
N MET A 425 -42.12 -9.72 -9.64
CA MET A 425 -43.53 -10.01 -9.32
C MET A 425 -43.70 -10.61 -7.91
N VAL A 426 -42.74 -11.42 -7.45
CA VAL A 426 -42.79 -12.11 -6.15
C VAL A 426 -42.15 -11.29 -5.01
N SER A 427 -41.37 -10.25 -5.34
CA SER A 427 -40.61 -9.43 -4.38
C SER A 427 -41.45 -8.92 -3.21
N GLN A 428 -42.66 -8.40 -3.47
CA GLN A 428 -43.57 -7.93 -2.40
C GLN A 428 -43.99 -9.07 -1.47
N ALA A 429 -44.20 -10.28 -2.01
CA ALA A 429 -44.54 -11.45 -1.22
C ALA A 429 -43.36 -11.95 -0.38
N LYS A 430 -42.14 -11.94 -0.93
CA LYS A 430 -40.91 -12.26 -0.17
C LYS A 430 -40.72 -11.29 1.00
N ARG A 431 -40.87 -9.98 0.73
CA ARG A 431 -40.77 -8.93 1.76
C ARG A 431 -41.80 -9.15 2.87
N TYR A 432 -43.06 -9.44 2.53
CA TYR A 432 -44.11 -9.74 3.50
C TYR A 432 -43.75 -10.96 4.38
N VAL A 433 -43.33 -12.07 3.76
CA VAL A 433 -42.91 -13.29 4.45
C VAL A 433 -41.74 -13.03 5.41
N ASP A 434 -40.71 -12.29 4.95
CA ASP A 434 -39.54 -11.96 5.74
C ASP A 434 -39.88 -11.09 6.95
N LEU A 435 -40.78 -10.12 6.80
CA LEU A 435 -41.25 -9.28 7.90
C LEU A 435 -42.01 -10.10 8.94
N LYS A 436 -42.90 -11.02 8.54
CA LYS A 436 -43.61 -11.92 9.48
C LYS A 436 -42.65 -12.81 10.26
N VAL A 437 -41.71 -13.45 9.55
CA VAL A 437 -40.69 -14.30 10.17
C VAL A 437 -39.83 -13.50 11.13
N PHE A 438 -39.48 -12.25 10.78
CA PHE A 438 -38.69 -11.39 11.63
C PHE A 438 -39.43 -10.97 12.90
N VAL A 439 -40.73 -10.63 12.80
CA VAL A 439 -41.57 -10.32 13.98
C VAL A 439 -41.58 -11.49 14.97
N LEU A 440 -41.89 -12.70 14.52
CA LEU A 440 -41.92 -13.86 15.43
C LEU A 440 -40.52 -14.17 15.98
N SER A 441 -39.47 -14.00 15.18
CA SER A 441 -38.09 -14.17 15.64
C SER A 441 -37.73 -13.18 16.75
N LEU A 442 -38.25 -11.94 16.71
CA LEU A 442 -38.06 -10.96 17.78
C LEU A 442 -38.82 -11.36 19.05
N GLU A 443 -40.07 -11.82 18.92
CA GLU A 443 -40.89 -12.30 20.04
C GLU A 443 -40.20 -13.46 20.79
N GLU A 444 -39.69 -14.46 20.08
CA GLU A 444 -38.93 -15.56 20.70
C GLU A 444 -37.62 -15.11 21.37
N LYS A 445 -36.99 -14.06 20.83
CA LYS A 445 -35.80 -13.47 21.45
C LYS A 445 -36.12 -12.65 22.68
N LYS A 446 -37.32 -12.08 22.80
CA LYS A 446 -37.80 -11.51 24.07
C LYS A 446 -38.00 -12.60 25.13
N ASP A 447 -38.59 -13.74 24.78
CA ASP A 447 -38.69 -14.88 25.71
C ASP A 447 -37.31 -15.39 26.15
N THR A 448 -36.36 -15.45 25.19
CA THR A 448 -34.97 -15.79 25.48
C THR A 448 -34.34 -14.79 26.45
N LEU A 449 -34.61 -13.50 26.27
CA LEU A 449 -34.14 -12.42 27.14
C LEU A 449 -34.72 -12.55 28.55
N GLU A 450 -36.01 -12.86 28.69
CA GLU A 450 -36.66 -13.08 30.00
C GLU A 450 -36.10 -14.29 30.76
N SER A 451 -35.59 -15.31 30.05
CA SER A 451 -34.97 -16.48 30.68
C SER A 451 -33.63 -16.20 31.37
N ILE A 452 -33.05 -15.01 31.20
CA ILE A 452 -31.74 -14.63 31.71
C ILE A 452 -31.87 -14.11 33.14
N LYS A 453 -31.30 -14.86 34.10
CA LYS A 453 -31.36 -14.56 35.55
C LYS A 453 -30.07 -13.99 36.15
N SER A 454 -28.95 -14.12 35.44
CA SER A 454 -27.65 -13.66 35.91
C SER A 454 -26.77 -13.29 34.72
N PHE A 455 -25.71 -12.53 34.97
CA PHE A 455 -24.80 -12.06 33.92
C PHE A 455 -23.46 -12.81 33.97
N ASN A 456 -23.38 -13.93 33.25
CA ASN A 456 -22.18 -14.76 33.09
C ASN A 456 -21.89 -15.09 31.61
N ASN A 457 -20.80 -15.80 31.32
CA ASN A 457 -20.40 -16.16 29.97
C ASN A 457 -21.48 -16.90 29.15
N ALA A 458 -22.26 -17.79 29.76
CA ALA A 458 -23.36 -18.48 29.08
C ALA A 458 -24.50 -17.51 28.71
N THR A 459 -24.85 -16.60 29.62
CA THR A 459 -25.89 -15.58 29.36
C THR A 459 -25.45 -14.50 28.37
N GLN A 460 -24.16 -14.15 28.32
CA GLN A 460 -23.62 -13.26 27.29
C GLN A 460 -23.79 -13.86 25.87
N ILE A 461 -23.67 -15.18 25.72
CA ILE A 461 -23.96 -15.87 24.45
C ILE A 461 -25.45 -15.76 24.11
N LYS A 462 -26.35 -15.92 25.10
CA LYS A 462 -27.80 -15.72 24.89
C LYS A 462 -28.11 -14.28 24.45
N LEU A 463 -27.58 -13.28 25.13
CA LEU A 463 -27.74 -11.86 24.76
C LEU A 463 -27.18 -11.57 23.35
N LEU A 464 -26.02 -12.13 23.01
CA LEU A 464 -25.49 -12.00 21.66
C LEU A 464 -26.43 -12.63 20.62
N SER A 465 -27.07 -13.76 20.94
CA SER A 465 -28.06 -14.37 20.06
C SER A 465 -29.31 -13.51 19.85
N VAL A 466 -29.71 -12.76 20.89
CA VAL A 466 -30.81 -11.77 20.82
C VAL A 466 -30.42 -10.63 19.88
N TYR A 467 -29.23 -10.04 20.05
CA TYR A 467 -28.74 -8.96 19.19
C TYR A 467 -28.48 -9.39 17.73
N LYS A 468 -28.04 -10.63 17.51
CA LYS A 468 -27.75 -11.15 16.16
C LYS A 468 -28.97 -11.23 15.25
N VAL A 469 -30.18 -11.40 15.79
CA VAL A 469 -31.41 -11.47 14.99
C VAL A 469 -31.67 -10.16 14.24
N PRO A 470 -31.84 -8.99 14.88
CA PRO A 470 -32.02 -7.72 14.17
C PRO A 470 -30.78 -7.32 13.36
N LYS A 471 -29.55 -7.60 13.83
CA LYS A 471 -28.33 -7.35 13.04
C LYS A 471 -28.30 -8.16 11.74
N GLY A 472 -28.60 -9.45 11.82
CA GLY A 472 -28.64 -10.36 10.69
C GLY A 472 -29.75 -9.99 9.71
N PHE A 473 -30.93 -9.63 10.23
CA PHE A 473 -32.04 -9.15 9.42
C PHE A 473 -31.68 -7.87 8.65
N VAL A 474 -30.99 -6.91 9.25
CA VAL A 474 -30.54 -5.70 8.54
C VAL A 474 -29.65 -6.05 7.35
N SER A 475 -28.65 -6.91 7.54
CA SER A 475 -27.77 -7.32 6.44
C SER A 475 -28.52 -8.09 5.35
N TYR A 476 -29.36 -9.04 5.74
CA TYR A 476 -30.18 -9.86 4.84
C TYR A 476 -31.19 -9.02 4.05
N TYR A 477 -31.90 -8.11 4.71
CA TYR A 477 -32.87 -7.25 4.06
C TYR A 477 -32.21 -6.33 3.04
N ILE A 478 -31.03 -5.78 3.34
CA ILE A 478 -30.29 -4.95 2.38
C ILE A 478 -29.91 -5.76 1.14
N SER A 479 -29.51 -7.02 1.29
CA SER A 479 -29.14 -7.86 0.15
C SER A 479 -30.34 -8.28 -0.69
N GLU A 480 -31.46 -8.63 -0.07
CA GLU A 480 -32.65 -9.14 -0.77
C GLU A 480 -33.59 -8.04 -1.29
N HIS A 481 -33.77 -6.96 -0.51
CA HIS A 481 -34.80 -5.94 -0.73
C HIS A 481 -34.22 -4.53 -0.95
N GLY A 482 -32.91 -4.36 -0.80
CA GLY A 482 -32.24 -3.06 -0.94
C GLY A 482 -32.29 -2.19 0.32
N ASN A 483 -31.84 -0.94 0.19
CA ASN A 483 -31.69 -0.01 1.31
C ASN A 483 -32.77 1.09 1.28
N ASP A 484 -33.82 0.93 2.08
CA ASP A 484 -34.95 1.86 2.21
C ASP A 484 -35.00 2.56 3.60
N ASP A 485 -35.98 3.46 3.79
CA ASP A 485 -36.17 4.19 5.05
C ASP A 485 -36.52 3.25 6.23
N PHE A 486 -37.28 2.19 5.96
CA PHE A 486 -37.64 1.19 6.96
C PHE A 486 -36.39 0.52 7.53
N ILE A 487 -35.54 -0.06 6.68
CA ILE A 487 -34.34 -0.75 7.15
C ILE A 487 -33.31 0.22 7.71
N GLY A 488 -33.29 1.47 7.25
CA GLY A 488 -32.53 2.56 7.88
C GLY A 488 -32.90 2.77 9.34
N LYS A 489 -34.21 2.83 9.66
CA LYS A 489 -34.71 2.93 11.05
C LYS A 489 -34.37 1.69 11.87
N ILE A 490 -34.55 0.49 11.32
CA ILE A 490 -34.19 -0.76 12.02
C ILE A 490 -32.69 -0.80 12.31
N ARG A 491 -31.84 -0.39 11.36
CA ARG A 491 -30.38 -0.32 11.54
C ARG A 491 -29.98 0.62 12.69
N GLU A 492 -30.55 1.82 12.75
CA GLU A 492 -30.26 2.78 13.83
C GLU A 492 -30.72 2.28 15.20
N MET A 493 -31.87 1.60 15.28
CA MET A 493 -32.33 0.97 16.53
C MET A 493 -31.42 -0.20 16.93
N THR A 494 -31.07 -1.07 15.98
CA THR A 494 -30.17 -2.22 16.18
C THR A 494 -28.80 -1.77 16.69
N LYS A 495 -28.28 -0.65 16.17
CA LYS A 495 -26.99 -0.07 16.61
C LYS A 495 -26.97 0.26 18.10
N LYS A 496 -28.10 0.58 18.73
CA LYS A 496 -28.18 0.82 20.19
C LYS A 496 -27.90 -0.44 21.02
N LEU A 497 -27.96 -1.63 20.40
CA LEU A 497 -27.67 -2.91 21.03
C LEU A 497 -26.26 -3.43 20.72
N SER A 498 -25.45 -2.69 19.94
CA SER A 498 -24.13 -3.15 19.51
C SER A 498 -23.16 -3.39 20.69
N TRP A 499 -23.39 -2.70 21.81
CA TRP A 499 -22.60 -2.86 23.03
C TRP A 499 -22.58 -4.30 23.54
N VAL A 500 -23.58 -5.13 23.25
CA VAL A 500 -23.65 -6.54 23.69
C VAL A 500 -22.51 -7.35 23.08
N GLU A 501 -22.27 -7.18 21.78
CA GLU A 501 -21.18 -7.84 21.06
C GLU A 501 -19.83 -7.28 21.49
N ASP A 502 -19.73 -5.94 21.61
CA ASP A 502 -18.52 -5.26 22.03
C ASP A 502 -18.09 -5.64 23.46
N TYR A 503 -19.05 -5.72 24.39
CA TYR A 503 -18.81 -6.11 25.78
C TYR A 503 -18.35 -7.56 25.89
N ARG A 504 -18.95 -8.49 25.15
CA ARG A 504 -18.55 -9.90 25.18
C ARG A 504 -17.13 -10.11 24.66
N GLU A 505 -16.75 -9.40 23.60
CA GLU A 505 -15.37 -9.47 23.11
C GLU A 505 -14.41 -8.78 24.09
N PHE A 506 -14.82 -7.64 24.66
CA PHE A 506 -14.08 -6.95 25.72
C PHE A 506 -13.80 -7.85 26.93
N SER A 507 -14.82 -8.47 27.53
CA SER A 507 -14.71 -9.33 28.72
C SER A 507 -13.75 -10.50 28.49
N ARG A 508 -13.96 -11.24 27.40
CA ARG A 508 -13.11 -12.38 27.02
C ARG A 508 -11.64 -11.99 26.83
N ARG A 509 -11.40 -10.84 26.19
CA ARG A 509 -10.05 -10.32 25.95
C ARG A 509 -9.40 -9.80 27.22
N MET A 510 -10.17 -9.16 28.11
CA MET A 510 -9.70 -8.75 29.43
C MET A 510 -9.25 -9.95 30.27
N GLU A 511 -10.08 -10.98 30.40
CA GLU A 511 -9.76 -12.18 31.19
C GLU A 511 -8.51 -12.89 30.66
N THR A 512 -8.45 -13.10 29.34
CA THR A 512 -7.31 -13.78 28.69
C THR A 512 -6.04 -12.92 28.79
N GLY A 513 -6.16 -11.61 28.55
CA GLY A 513 -5.05 -10.67 28.60
C GLY A 513 -4.45 -10.54 30.00
N TYR A 514 -5.30 -10.42 31.02
CA TYR A 514 -4.88 -10.35 32.43
C TYR A 514 -4.11 -11.60 32.86
N LYS A 515 -4.67 -12.79 32.62
CA LYS A 515 -4.01 -14.06 32.98
C LYS A 515 -2.65 -14.21 32.31
N ASN A 516 -2.56 -13.89 31.01
CA ASN A 516 -1.30 -13.95 30.28
C ASN A 516 -0.30 -12.89 30.75
N ALA A 517 -0.76 -11.69 31.12
CA ALA A 517 0.09 -10.62 31.63
C ALA A 517 0.78 -11.05 32.93
N LEU A 518 0.04 -11.60 33.90
CA LEU A 518 0.61 -12.08 35.16
C LEU A 518 1.70 -13.13 34.94
N LYS A 519 1.47 -14.07 34.02
CA LYS A 519 2.47 -15.10 33.69
C LYS A 519 3.73 -14.48 33.07
N VAL A 520 3.58 -13.59 32.09
CA VAL A 520 4.73 -12.94 31.44
C VAL A 520 5.51 -12.07 32.42
N LEU A 521 4.83 -11.39 33.35
CA LEU A 521 5.47 -10.61 34.42
C LEU A 521 6.29 -11.52 35.34
N GLU A 522 5.71 -12.64 35.79
CA GLU A 522 6.40 -13.62 36.63
C GLU A 522 7.65 -14.19 35.94
N ASP A 523 7.51 -14.62 34.68
CA ASP A 523 8.61 -15.17 33.89
C ASP A 523 9.70 -14.11 33.65
N SER A 524 9.31 -12.86 33.36
CA SER A 524 10.26 -11.74 33.19
C SER A 524 11.04 -11.44 34.47
N ARG A 525 10.40 -11.49 35.64
CA ARG A 525 11.09 -11.29 36.94
C ARG A 525 12.11 -12.39 37.21
N LYS A 526 11.78 -13.64 36.93
CA LYS A 526 12.71 -14.78 37.12
C LYS A 526 13.97 -14.61 36.28
N VAL A 527 13.81 -14.37 34.97
CA VAL A 527 14.96 -14.22 34.06
C VAL A 527 15.78 -12.98 34.40
N LEU A 528 15.15 -11.87 34.80
CA LEU A 528 15.86 -10.65 35.23
C LEU A 528 16.68 -10.88 36.50
N ASN A 529 16.14 -11.60 37.48
CA ASN A 529 16.85 -11.93 38.71
C ASN A 529 18.07 -12.83 38.44
N ASP A 530 17.94 -13.83 37.56
CA ASP A 530 19.07 -14.68 37.16
C ASP A 530 20.16 -13.88 36.44
N PHE A 531 19.77 -12.96 35.55
CA PHE A 531 20.71 -12.04 34.90
C PHE A 531 21.44 -11.16 35.93
N LYS A 532 20.71 -10.61 36.92
CA LYS A 532 21.25 -9.76 37.99
C LYS A 532 22.33 -10.47 38.82
N ASN A 533 22.22 -11.78 38.98
CA ASN A 533 23.18 -12.58 39.76
C ASN A 533 24.50 -12.85 39.01
N GLY A 534 24.54 -12.72 37.68
CA GLY A 534 25.70 -13.14 36.87
C GLY A 534 26.25 -12.10 35.89
N TYR A 535 25.66 -10.90 35.80
CA TYR A 535 26.07 -9.92 34.78
C TYR A 535 27.47 -9.33 35.04
N SER A 536 27.94 -9.24 36.30
CA SER A 536 29.25 -8.66 36.61
C SER A 536 30.40 -9.53 36.11
N GLU A 537 30.24 -10.85 36.14
CA GLU A 537 31.15 -11.84 35.57
C GLU A 537 31.20 -11.73 34.03
N LEU A 538 30.04 -11.62 33.39
CA LEU A 538 29.93 -11.39 31.94
C LEU A 538 30.64 -10.09 31.54
N LEU A 539 30.42 -9.02 32.32
CA LEU A 539 31.07 -7.74 32.10
C LEU A 539 32.60 -7.86 32.25
N ASN A 540 33.10 -8.53 33.30
CA ASN A 540 34.52 -8.75 33.52
C ASN A 540 35.19 -9.49 32.34
N LEU A 541 34.54 -10.51 31.79
CA LEU A 541 35.02 -11.22 30.59
C LEU A 541 35.07 -10.30 29.37
N SER A 542 34.04 -9.48 29.15
CA SER A 542 34.00 -8.53 28.03
C SER A 542 35.14 -7.50 28.08
N PHE A 543 35.50 -7.03 29.28
CA PHE A 543 36.60 -6.09 29.48
C PHE A 543 37.99 -6.72 29.32
N LYS A 544 38.08 -8.06 29.38
CA LYS A 544 39.28 -8.83 29.05
C LYS A 544 39.40 -9.17 27.56
N GLY A 545 38.50 -8.66 26.72
CA GLY A 545 38.54 -8.84 25.26
C GLY A 545 37.81 -10.10 24.75
N VAL A 546 37.07 -10.79 25.60
CA VAL A 546 36.21 -11.91 25.19
C VAL A 546 34.90 -11.36 24.64
N PHE A 547 34.44 -11.83 23.49
CA PHE A 547 33.10 -11.50 23.02
C PHE A 547 32.07 -12.22 23.89
N VAL A 548 31.17 -11.46 24.53
CA VAL A 548 30.18 -11.98 25.47
C VAL A 548 28.77 -11.63 24.99
N SER A 549 27.87 -12.60 25.05
CA SER A 549 26.43 -12.42 24.88
C SER A 549 25.68 -13.05 26.05
N SER A 550 24.51 -12.53 26.41
CA SER A 550 23.72 -13.02 27.55
C SER A 550 22.47 -13.72 27.06
N GLU A 551 22.39 -15.03 27.28
CA GLU A 551 21.19 -15.81 26.96
C GLU A 551 19.96 -15.31 27.74
N HIS A 552 20.15 -14.90 29.00
CA HIS A 552 19.07 -14.32 29.82
C HIS A 552 18.49 -13.05 29.19
N LEU A 553 19.32 -12.19 28.59
CA LEU A 553 18.84 -10.99 27.90
C LEU A 553 18.14 -11.33 26.58
N GLN A 554 18.59 -12.37 25.87
CA GLN A 554 17.86 -12.88 24.70
C GLN A 554 16.48 -13.42 25.09
N MET A 555 16.41 -14.23 26.16
CA MET A 555 15.15 -14.73 26.72
C MET A 555 14.23 -13.59 27.16
N LEU A 556 14.75 -12.56 27.85
CA LEU A 556 13.96 -11.36 28.20
C LEU A 556 13.46 -10.64 26.96
N TYR A 557 14.28 -10.53 25.92
CA TYR A 557 13.87 -9.90 24.68
C TYR A 557 12.75 -10.68 24.00
N ASP A 558 12.83 -12.01 23.98
CA ASP A 558 11.77 -12.87 23.43
C ASP A 558 10.49 -12.81 24.28
N LEU A 559 10.60 -12.75 25.61
CA LEU A 559 9.46 -12.53 26.51
C LEU A 559 8.75 -11.21 26.21
N VAL A 560 9.50 -10.12 26.07
CA VAL A 560 8.95 -8.79 25.83
C VAL A 560 8.43 -8.64 24.39
N LYS A 561 9.14 -9.18 23.39
CA LYS A 561 8.84 -8.95 21.97
C LYS A 561 7.90 -9.99 21.36
N MET A 562 7.97 -11.24 21.81
CA MET A 562 7.16 -12.33 21.28
C MET A 562 6.00 -12.63 22.22
N ASP A 563 6.30 -13.07 23.45
CA ASP A 563 5.28 -13.57 24.36
C ASP A 563 4.32 -12.48 24.82
N PHE A 564 4.82 -11.34 25.25
CA PHE A 564 3.98 -10.22 25.62
C PHE A 564 3.14 -9.74 24.44
N VAL A 565 3.75 -9.51 23.28
CA VAL A 565 3.05 -8.99 22.10
C VAL A 565 1.94 -9.94 21.63
N GLN A 566 2.26 -11.23 21.49
CA GLN A 566 1.32 -12.23 20.97
C GLN A 566 0.25 -12.63 21.99
N LYS A 567 0.62 -12.78 23.27
CA LYS A 567 -0.27 -13.34 24.30
C LYS A 567 -0.99 -12.26 25.11
N VAL A 568 -0.36 -11.10 25.33
CA VAL A 568 -0.88 -10.02 26.19
C VAL A 568 -1.37 -8.84 25.36
N LEU A 569 -0.50 -8.21 24.56
CA LEU A 569 -0.82 -6.99 23.80
C LEU A 569 -1.96 -7.23 22.82
N THR A 570 -1.95 -8.36 22.11
CA THR A 570 -3.03 -8.73 21.18
C THR A 570 -4.40 -8.79 21.85
N ASN A 571 -4.47 -9.18 23.13
CA ASN A 571 -5.73 -9.21 23.87
C ASN A 571 -6.06 -7.85 24.49
N THR A 572 -5.11 -7.24 25.18
CA THR A 572 -5.29 -5.95 25.87
C THR A 572 -5.54 -4.79 24.92
N ALA A 573 -4.94 -4.79 23.71
CA ALA A 573 -5.21 -3.78 22.69
C ALA A 573 -6.64 -3.86 22.14
N VAL A 574 -7.18 -5.07 21.98
CA VAL A 574 -8.60 -5.26 21.60
C VAL A 574 -9.50 -4.81 22.75
N ALA A 575 -9.18 -5.19 23.98
CA ALA A 575 -9.96 -4.79 25.15
C ALA A 575 -9.96 -3.26 25.34
N SER A 576 -8.81 -2.59 25.22
CA SER A 576 -8.69 -1.12 25.23
C SER A 576 -9.56 -0.47 24.15
N ARG A 577 -9.50 -0.95 22.91
CA ARG A 577 -10.37 -0.44 21.83
C ARG A 577 -11.85 -0.60 22.14
N LYS A 578 -12.25 -1.78 22.64
CA LYS A 578 -13.66 -2.06 22.98
C LYS A 578 -14.13 -1.24 24.18
N ALA A 579 -13.31 -1.09 25.23
CA ALA A 579 -13.58 -0.15 26.33
C ALA A 579 -13.78 1.27 25.80
N GLY A 580 -12.95 1.67 24.83
CA GLY A 580 -13.09 2.87 24.01
C GLY A 580 -14.51 3.10 23.48
N THR A 581 -15.04 2.11 22.76
CA THR A 581 -16.40 2.15 22.21
C THR A 581 -17.48 2.11 23.29
N LEU A 582 -17.30 1.27 24.31
CA LEU A 582 -18.27 1.05 25.39
C LEU A 582 -18.45 2.30 26.26
N MET A 583 -17.45 3.18 26.38
CA MET A 583 -17.60 4.48 27.05
C MET A 583 -18.78 5.31 26.53
N ASP A 584 -19.18 5.10 25.27
CA ASP A 584 -20.24 5.88 24.61
C ASP A 584 -21.52 5.08 24.37
N THR A 585 -21.42 3.76 24.13
CA THR A 585 -22.55 2.92 23.72
C THR A 585 -23.16 2.11 24.86
N PHE A 586 -22.46 1.99 25.98
CA PHE A 586 -22.89 1.13 27.08
C PHE A 586 -24.10 1.72 27.83
N PRO A 587 -25.09 0.90 28.24
CA PRO A 587 -26.34 1.39 28.82
C PRO A 587 -26.17 2.04 30.20
N LEU A 588 -25.22 1.56 31.02
CA LEU A 588 -24.96 2.09 32.36
C LEU A 588 -23.90 3.20 32.29
N LYS A 589 -24.34 4.46 32.15
CA LYS A 589 -23.47 5.61 31.89
C LYS A 589 -22.50 5.93 33.04
N GLU A 590 -22.86 5.56 34.27
CA GLU A 590 -22.01 5.70 35.47
C GLU A 590 -20.72 4.87 35.40
N LEU A 591 -20.68 3.80 34.60
CA LEU A 591 -19.48 2.95 34.44
C LEU A 591 -18.51 3.47 33.38
N LYS A 592 -18.81 4.64 32.78
CA LYS A 592 -17.96 5.26 31.77
C LYS A 592 -16.54 5.51 32.28
N ASP A 593 -16.40 5.94 33.53
CA ASP A 593 -15.08 6.22 34.12
C ASP A 593 -14.28 4.94 34.36
N ASP A 594 -14.94 3.81 34.66
CA ASP A 594 -14.29 2.51 34.78
C ASP A 594 -13.74 2.04 33.42
N PHE A 595 -14.51 2.16 32.33
CA PHE A 595 -14.00 1.88 30.98
C PHE A 595 -12.86 2.83 30.58
N LYS A 596 -12.94 4.11 30.95
CA LYS A 596 -11.88 5.09 30.69
C LYS A 596 -10.59 4.75 31.44
N LYS A 597 -10.70 4.28 32.69
CA LYS A 597 -9.57 3.81 33.50
C LYS A 597 -8.90 2.61 32.83
N ILE A 598 -9.68 1.61 32.43
CA ILE A 598 -9.17 0.41 31.75
C ILE A 598 -8.46 0.78 30.44
N ASP A 599 -9.09 1.62 29.60
CA ASP A 599 -8.47 2.08 28.36
C ASP A 599 -7.14 2.81 28.61
N GLY A 600 -7.09 3.70 29.60
CA GLY A 600 -5.88 4.43 29.98
C GLY A 600 -4.75 3.53 30.47
N ASN A 601 -5.07 2.60 31.38
CA ASN A 601 -4.09 1.69 31.96
C ASN A 601 -3.52 0.74 30.90
N LEU A 602 -4.37 0.11 30.09
CA LEU A 602 -3.93 -0.78 29.02
C LEU A 602 -3.13 -0.05 27.95
N TYR A 603 -3.50 1.20 27.63
CA TYR A 603 -2.70 2.04 26.74
C TYR A 603 -1.31 2.32 27.33
N ARG A 604 -1.22 2.69 28.61
CA ARG A 604 0.08 2.92 29.29
C ARG A 604 0.95 1.66 29.30
N ILE A 605 0.34 0.49 29.55
CA ILE A 605 1.02 -0.81 29.44
C ILE A 605 1.58 -1.01 28.03
N ALA A 606 0.79 -0.80 26.98
CA ALA A 606 1.29 -0.89 25.61
C ALA A 606 2.52 0.01 25.38
N GLN A 607 2.49 1.26 25.87
CA GLN A 607 3.62 2.20 25.72
C GLN A 607 4.93 1.72 26.38
N MET A 608 4.86 0.94 27.47
CA MET A 608 6.04 0.42 28.18
C MET A 608 6.64 -0.82 27.50
N TRP A 609 5.81 -1.64 26.84
CA TRP A 609 6.21 -2.94 26.31
C TRP A 609 6.42 -2.96 24.80
N GLU A 610 5.69 -2.15 24.06
CA GLU A 610 5.71 -2.14 22.59
C GLU A 610 6.99 -1.51 22.05
N GLN A 611 7.62 -2.16 21.06
CA GLN A 611 8.85 -1.68 20.45
C GLN A 611 8.58 -0.44 19.59
N LYS A 612 8.88 0.74 20.13
CA LYS A 612 8.86 1.99 19.39
C LYS A 612 10.06 2.14 18.46
N THR A 613 9.83 2.71 17.29
CA THR A 613 10.90 3.17 16.40
C THR A 613 11.64 4.34 17.03
N LYS A 614 12.99 4.34 16.94
CA LYS A 614 13.78 5.47 17.41
C LYS A 614 13.62 6.63 16.44
N HIS A 615 13.09 7.74 16.93
CA HIS A 615 12.96 8.98 16.14
C HIS A 615 13.98 10.01 16.62
N TYR A 616 14.62 10.70 15.67
CA TYR A 616 15.54 11.80 15.96
C TYR A 616 14.85 13.15 15.75
N PHE A 617 13.57 13.25 16.14
CA PHE A 617 12.70 14.37 15.77
C PHE A 617 13.28 15.76 16.10
N LEU A 618 13.73 15.98 17.35
CA LEU A 618 14.34 17.27 17.72
C LEU A 618 15.61 17.57 16.91
N ARG A 619 16.40 16.54 16.57
CA ARG A 619 17.57 16.68 15.70
C ARG A 619 17.15 17.03 14.28
N TRP A 620 16.08 16.44 13.74
CA TRP A 620 15.54 16.78 12.42
C TRP A 620 15.05 18.23 12.35
N VAL A 621 14.34 18.69 13.39
CA VAL A 621 13.92 20.09 13.53
C VAL A 621 15.15 21.00 13.59
N MET A 622 16.15 20.66 14.40
CA MET A 622 17.40 21.43 14.51
C MET A 622 18.16 21.50 13.18
N ASN A 623 18.34 20.35 12.50
CA ASN A 623 18.95 20.28 11.17
C ASN A 623 18.23 21.22 10.19
N SER A 624 16.90 21.28 10.25
CA SER A 624 16.10 22.13 9.36
C SER A 624 16.22 23.61 9.69
N VAL A 625 16.24 23.97 10.98
CA VAL A 625 16.48 25.35 11.41
C VAL A 625 17.86 25.82 10.96
N ILE A 626 18.89 24.98 11.10
CA ILE A 626 20.25 25.29 10.64
C ILE A 626 20.29 25.46 9.12
N VAL A 627 19.78 24.48 8.36
CA VAL A 627 19.80 24.51 6.89
C VAL A 627 18.98 25.68 6.36
N ALA A 628 17.72 25.82 6.77
CA ALA A 628 16.85 26.90 6.30
C ALA A 628 17.32 28.29 6.77
N GLY A 629 17.85 28.39 7.99
CA GLY A 629 18.43 29.63 8.53
C GLY A 629 19.64 30.09 7.72
N LEU A 630 20.60 29.20 7.46
CA LEU A 630 21.79 29.54 6.67
C LEU A 630 21.44 29.85 5.21
N VAL A 631 20.60 29.03 4.58
CA VAL A 631 20.16 29.26 3.19
C VAL A 631 19.44 30.60 3.08
N SER A 632 18.48 30.90 3.96
CA SER A 632 17.74 32.16 3.89
C SER A 632 18.63 33.40 4.08
N LEU A 633 19.58 33.36 5.03
CA LEU A 633 20.51 34.47 5.27
C LEU A 633 21.49 34.66 4.11
N ILE A 634 22.12 33.58 3.63
CA ILE A 634 23.09 33.63 2.53
C ILE A 634 22.40 34.07 1.24
N THR A 635 21.29 33.43 0.87
CA THR A 635 20.53 33.77 -0.35
C THR A 635 20.05 35.21 -0.32
N THR A 636 19.50 35.69 0.81
CA THR A 636 19.07 37.10 0.92
C THR A 636 20.24 38.05 0.76
N THR A 637 21.39 37.77 1.39
CA THR A 637 22.58 38.63 1.30
C THR A 637 23.12 38.70 -0.12
N VAL A 638 23.26 37.54 -0.77
CA VAL A 638 23.73 37.44 -2.16
C VAL A 638 22.76 38.15 -3.11
N CYS A 639 21.46 37.91 -2.98
CA CYS A 639 20.45 38.54 -3.82
C CYS A 639 20.36 40.06 -3.57
N ALA A 640 20.52 40.52 -2.33
CA ALA A 640 20.52 41.94 -1.99
C ALA A 640 21.68 42.68 -2.64
N LEU A 641 22.87 42.08 -2.65
CA LEU A 641 24.06 42.59 -3.32
C LEU A 641 23.89 42.57 -4.84
N ALA A 642 23.42 41.45 -5.41
CA ALA A 642 23.29 41.26 -6.84
C ALA A 642 22.17 42.14 -7.45
N ALA A 643 21.05 42.33 -6.74
CA ALA A 643 19.92 43.13 -7.20
C ALA A 643 20.26 44.62 -7.38
N TYR A 644 21.22 45.15 -6.61
CA TYR A 644 21.54 46.57 -6.61
C TYR A 644 22.10 47.06 -7.96
N PRO A 645 23.11 46.42 -8.57
CA PRO A 645 23.52 46.72 -9.94
C PRO A 645 22.38 46.64 -10.96
N PHE A 646 21.51 45.61 -10.88
CA PHE A 646 20.37 45.45 -11.80
C PHE A 646 19.31 46.55 -11.65
N SER A 647 19.23 47.20 -10.49
CA SER A 647 18.35 48.34 -10.24
C SER A 647 19.00 49.69 -10.59
N ARG A 648 20.27 49.90 -10.23
CA ARG A 648 20.90 51.24 -10.29
C ARG A 648 21.94 51.43 -11.39
N MET A 649 22.62 50.37 -11.81
CA MET A 649 23.76 50.49 -12.72
C MET A 649 23.35 50.19 -14.17
N ARG A 650 24.09 50.74 -15.13
CA ARG A 650 23.91 50.43 -16.56
C ARG A 650 25.06 49.52 -17.00
N PHE A 651 24.75 48.32 -17.46
CA PHE A 651 25.72 47.35 -17.99
C PHE A 651 25.08 46.50 -19.07
N TRP A 652 25.90 45.89 -19.91
CA TRP A 652 25.44 45.04 -21.00
C TRP A 652 24.74 43.79 -20.45
N GLY A 653 23.50 43.52 -20.89
CA GLY A 653 22.72 42.37 -20.42
C GLY A 653 21.85 42.62 -19.19
N ARG A 654 21.72 43.87 -18.69
CA ARG A 654 20.90 44.18 -17.51
C ARG A 654 19.45 43.67 -17.55
N GLN A 655 18.73 43.87 -18.65
CA GLN A 655 17.31 43.47 -18.75
C GLN A 655 17.15 41.98 -19.08
N TYR A 656 17.94 41.47 -20.03
CA TYR A 656 17.87 40.07 -20.44
C TYR A 656 18.50 39.11 -19.43
N GLY A 657 19.50 39.56 -18.65
CA GLY A 657 20.19 38.72 -17.68
C GLY A 657 19.28 38.27 -16.54
N ILE A 658 18.48 39.18 -15.96
CA ILE A 658 17.53 38.80 -14.91
C ILE A 658 16.41 37.89 -15.46
N MET A 659 15.97 38.15 -16.70
CA MET A 659 14.95 37.33 -17.36
C MET A 659 15.48 35.93 -17.72
N ALA A 660 16.72 35.82 -18.17
CA ALA A 660 17.38 34.55 -18.44
C ALA A 660 17.51 33.70 -17.16
N LEU A 661 17.92 34.31 -16.05
CA LEU A 661 18.01 33.61 -14.75
C LEU A 661 16.64 33.11 -14.27
N LEU A 662 15.58 33.91 -14.43
CA LEU A 662 14.21 33.48 -14.12
C LEU A 662 13.77 32.31 -15.00
N LEU A 663 14.03 32.37 -16.31
CA LEU A 663 13.67 31.31 -17.25
C LEU A 663 14.38 29.99 -16.92
N ILE A 664 15.68 30.04 -16.57
CA ILE A 664 16.45 28.86 -16.14
C ILE A 664 15.83 28.27 -14.87
N GLN A 665 15.43 29.11 -13.92
CA GLN A 665 14.90 28.65 -12.64
C GLN A 665 13.44 28.13 -12.72
N MET A 666 12.68 28.52 -13.75
CA MET A 666 11.35 27.96 -14.01
C MET A 666 11.40 26.51 -14.51
N PHE A 667 12.59 26.00 -14.85
CA PHE A 667 12.75 24.60 -15.22
C PHE A 667 12.49 23.67 -14.02
N PRO A 668 11.77 22.54 -14.19
CA PRO A 668 11.36 21.69 -13.07
C PRO A 668 12.54 21.14 -12.27
N ALA A 669 12.49 21.28 -10.94
CA ALA A 669 13.59 20.93 -10.05
C ALA A 669 14.03 19.45 -10.12
N ILE A 670 13.06 18.57 -10.41
CA ILE A 670 13.27 17.12 -10.50
C ILE A 670 14.24 16.77 -11.65
N MET A 671 14.29 17.58 -12.71
CA MET A 671 15.10 17.29 -13.90
C MET A 671 16.61 17.38 -13.63
N TYR A 672 17.04 18.33 -12.80
CA TYR A 672 18.46 18.52 -12.47
C TYR A 672 18.90 17.77 -11.20
N MET A 673 17.99 17.01 -10.60
CA MET A 673 18.22 16.25 -9.37
C MET A 673 19.36 15.23 -9.49
N VAL A 674 19.40 14.48 -10.61
CA VAL A 674 20.48 13.51 -10.91
C VAL A 674 21.82 14.22 -11.04
N ALA A 675 21.83 15.40 -11.65
CA ALA A 675 23.04 16.20 -11.82
C ALA A 675 23.56 16.71 -10.47
N ILE A 676 22.68 17.21 -9.59
CA ILE A 676 23.07 17.63 -8.23
C ILE A 676 23.62 16.45 -7.44
N TYR A 677 22.99 15.28 -7.50
CA TYR A 677 23.49 14.08 -6.82
C TYR A 677 24.91 13.71 -7.30
N GLY A 678 25.14 13.68 -8.62
CA GLY A 678 26.45 13.44 -9.20
C GLY A 678 27.49 14.48 -8.78
N LEU A 679 27.10 15.76 -8.76
CA LEU A 679 27.96 16.86 -8.35
C LEU A 679 28.38 16.75 -6.88
N LEU A 680 27.43 16.54 -5.96
CA LEU A 680 27.73 16.40 -4.53
C LEU A 680 28.54 15.13 -4.24
N LYS A 681 28.29 14.05 -4.98
CA LYS A 681 29.11 12.83 -4.89
C LYS A 681 30.57 13.11 -5.30
N LEU A 682 30.79 13.88 -6.37
CA LEU A 682 32.12 14.25 -6.84
C LEU A 682 32.81 15.23 -5.88
N ILE A 683 32.14 16.30 -5.47
CA ILE A 683 32.69 17.29 -4.52
C ILE A 683 33.00 16.62 -3.18
N GLY A 684 32.14 15.70 -2.72
CA GLY A 684 32.31 14.97 -1.46
C GLY A 684 33.60 14.14 -1.37
N GLN A 685 34.22 13.79 -2.50
CA GLN A 685 35.53 13.12 -2.52
C GLN A 685 36.66 14.05 -2.07
N PHE A 686 36.51 15.37 -2.30
CA PHE A 686 37.52 16.39 -1.97
C PHE A 686 37.15 17.19 -0.72
N LEU A 687 35.86 17.51 -0.55
CA LEU A 687 35.30 18.29 0.54
C LEU A 687 34.14 17.51 1.18
N PRO A 688 34.42 16.59 2.13
CA PRO A 688 33.39 15.71 2.69
C PRO A 688 32.19 16.43 3.30
N PHE A 689 32.38 17.63 3.86
CA PHE A 689 31.29 18.42 4.44
C PHE A 689 30.31 19.01 3.41
N LEU A 690 30.67 19.01 2.12
CA LEU A 690 29.80 19.35 0.99
C LEU A 690 29.33 18.12 0.20
N GLY A 691 29.66 16.92 0.68
CA GLY A 691 29.31 15.65 0.04
C GLY A 691 27.86 15.23 0.27
N LEU A 692 27.54 14.02 -0.20
CA LEU A 692 26.30 13.33 0.14
C LEU A 692 26.21 13.03 1.65
N ASP A 693 25.00 12.88 2.14
CA ASP A 693 24.65 12.65 3.55
C ASP A 693 25.19 13.73 4.52
N SER A 694 25.37 14.96 4.03
CA SER A 694 25.85 16.10 4.82
C SER A 694 24.89 17.29 4.74
N LEU A 695 24.75 18.02 5.87
CA LEU A 695 23.95 19.25 5.90
C LEU A 695 24.58 20.35 5.03
N GLY A 696 25.91 20.39 4.91
CA GLY A 696 26.61 21.37 4.07
C GLY A 696 26.36 21.14 2.58
N GLY A 697 26.37 19.89 2.12
CA GLY A 697 25.99 19.53 0.75
C GLY A 697 24.54 19.91 0.44
N LEU A 698 23.63 19.73 1.41
CA LEU A 698 22.23 20.15 1.26
C LEU A 698 22.08 21.69 1.20
N ILE A 699 22.75 22.43 2.08
CA ILE A 699 22.79 23.90 2.04
C ILE A 699 23.29 24.36 0.67
N PHE A 700 24.41 23.81 0.20
CA PHE A 700 25.01 24.15 -1.09
C PHE A 700 24.03 23.96 -2.26
N ALA A 701 23.30 22.84 -2.28
CA ALA A 701 22.29 22.58 -3.30
C ALA A 701 21.15 23.63 -3.30
N TYR A 702 20.73 24.10 -2.12
CA TYR A 702 19.65 25.08 -2.00
C TYR A 702 20.05 26.52 -2.32
N LEU A 703 21.34 26.87 -2.27
CA LEU A 703 21.82 28.22 -2.61
C LEU A 703 21.59 28.62 -4.07
N GLY A 704 21.24 27.68 -4.96
CA GLY A 704 20.93 27.98 -6.37
C GLY A 704 19.62 28.75 -6.60
N ASN A 705 18.74 28.84 -5.59
CA ASN A 705 17.43 29.48 -5.70
C ASN A 705 17.52 31.02 -5.52
N ILE A 706 18.12 31.71 -6.50
CA ILE A 706 18.44 33.16 -6.42
C ILE A 706 17.63 34.05 -7.36
N ALA A 707 17.15 33.58 -8.51
CA ALA A 707 16.64 34.46 -9.55
C ALA A 707 15.32 35.14 -9.14
N TYR A 708 14.37 34.37 -8.60
CA TYR A 708 13.11 34.90 -8.10
C TYR A 708 13.31 35.92 -6.96
N ASN A 709 14.15 35.56 -5.98
CA ASN A 709 14.46 36.42 -4.82
C ASN A 709 15.14 37.73 -5.25
N MET A 710 16.12 37.64 -6.16
CA MET A 710 16.79 38.82 -6.72
C MET A 710 15.84 39.72 -7.50
N TYR A 711 14.91 39.15 -8.27
CA TYR A 711 13.90 39.90 -9.02
C TYR A 711 12.98 40.70 -8.09
N LEU A 712 12.50 40.09 -6.99
CA LEU A 712 11.67 40.77 -5.99
C LEU A 712 12.42 41.92 -5.30
N ILE A 713 13.67 41.68 -4.88
CA ILE A 713 14.49 42.72 -4.23
C ILE A 713 14.77 43.86 -5.20
N LYS A 714 15.11 43.55 -6.46
CA LYS A 714 15.33 44.55 -7.51
C LYS A 714 14.07 45.40 -7.70
N GLY A 715 12.89 44.78 -7.80
CA GLY A 715 11.62 45.48 -7.95
C GLY A 715 11.35 46.43 -6.77
N PHE A 716 11.68 46.03 -5.55
CA PHE A 716 11.56 46.91 -4.39
C PHE A 716 12.59 48.06 -4.41
N TYR A 717 13.85 47.78 -4.75
CA TYR A 717 14.87 48.82 -4.90
C TYR A 717 14.43 49.89 -5.91
N ASP A 718 13.79 49.51 -7.02
CA ASP A 718 13.25 50.46 -8.00
C ASP A 718 12.20 51.44 -7.43
N THR A 719 11.56 51.09 -6.30
CA THR A 719 10.59 51.98 -5.62
C THR A 719 11.24 53.01 -4.69
N ILE A 720 12.51 52.80 -4.30
CA ILE A 720 13.27 53.73 -3.46
C ILE A 720 13.71 54.91 -4.34
N PRO A 721 13.39 56.17 -3.99
CA PRO A 721 13.75 57.34 -4.80
C PRO A 721 15.27 57.47 -4.99
N SER A 722 15.72 57.65 -6.24
CA SER A 722 17.15 57.78 -6.56
C SER A 722 17.78 59.04 -5.97
N SER A 723 16.99 60.09 -5.71
CA SER A 723 17.45 61.34 -5.11
C SER A 723 18.08 61.17 -3.74
N LEU A 724 17.67 60.16 -2.95
CA LEU A 724 18.29 59.86 -1.66
C LEU A 724 19.72 59.34 -1.81
N GLU A 725 19.97 58.58 -2.87
CA GLU A 725 21.29 58.03 -3.18
C GLU A 725 22.19 59.11 -3.79
N GLU A 726 21.64 59.96 -4.65
CA GLU A 726 22.33 61.13 -5.22
C GLU A 726 22.77 62.09 -4.11
N ALA A 727 21.90 62.40 -3.14
CA ALA A 727 22.25 63.22 -1.99
C ALA A 727 23.40 62.61 -1.19
N ALA A 728 23.34 61.31 -0.88
CA ALA A 728 24.42 60.63 -0.16
C ALA A 728 25.76 60.65 -0.94
N MET A 729 25.72 60.53 -2.27
CA MET A 729 26.93 60.61 -3.11
C MET A 729 27.49 62.03 -3.19
N ILE A 730 26.64 63.07 -3.14
CA ILE A 730 27.06 64.47 -3.01
C ILE A 730 27.77 64.70 -1.65
N ASP A 731 27.30 64.05 -0.59
CA ASP A 731 27.94 64.04 0.75
C ASP A 731 29.24 63.20 0.80
N GLY A 732 29.72 62.68 -0.34
CA GLY A 732 30.98 61.96 -0.46
C GLY A 732 30.88 60.44 -0.19
N ALA A 733 29.68 59.88 -0.04
CA ALA A 733 29.52 58.44 0.12
C ALA A 733 29.87 57.69 -1.18
N THR A 734 30.66 56.61 -1.07
CA THR A 734 30.89 55.69 -2.19
C THR A 734 29.61 54.93 -2.52
N ARG A 735 29.47 54.40 -3.74
CA ARG A 735 28.28 53.61 -4.13
C ARG A 735 27.97 52.44 -3.20
N PHE A 736 29.01 51.77 -2.67
CA PHE A 736 28.83 50.70 -1.69
C PHE A 736 28.39 51.23 -0.32
N GLN A 737 28.92 52.38 0.11
CA GLN A 737 28.46 53.05 1.32
C GLN A 737 27.00 53.51 1.18
N THR A 738 26.61 54.07 0.03
CA THR A 738 25.22 54.43 -0.27
C THR A 738 24.31 53.21 -0.26
N PHE A 739 24.73 52.10 -0.89
CA PHE A 739 23.99 50.84 -0.84
C PHE A 739 23.77 50.37 0.61
N TYR A 740 24.84 50.23 1.38
CA TYR A 740 24.78 49.64 2.72
C TYR A 740 24.11 50.57 3.76
N LYS A 741 24.32 51.89 3.68
CA LYS A 741 23.81 52.86 4.66
C LYS A 741 22.46 53.47 4.32
N ILE A 742 22.06 53.49 3.04
CA ILE A 742 20.80 54.11 2.60
C ILE A 742 19.84 53.06 2.06
N VAL A 743 20.25 52.30 1.03
CA VAL A 743 19.34 51.40 0.32
C VAL A 743 18.95 50.19 1.17
N VAL A 744 19.90 49.51 1.82
CA VAL A 744 19.63 48.31 2.63
C VAL A 744 18.68 48.61 3.81
N PRO A 745 18.86 49.67 4.62
CA PRO A 745 17.93 50.00 5.70
C PRO A 745 16.51 50.31 5.21
N LEU A 746 16.38 51.02 4.07
CA LEU A 746 15.08 51.32 3.47
C LEU A 746 14.42 50.08 2.84
N ALA A 747 15.22 49.11 2.40
CA ALA A 747 14.77 47.84 1.86
C ALA A 747 14.57 46.73 2.89
N LEU A 748 14.77 47.01 4.19
CA LEU A 748 14.59 46.03 5.25
C LEU A 748 13.24 45.28 5.19
N PRO A 749 12.09 45.90 4.80
CA PRO A 749 10.83 45.17 4.65
C PRO A 749 10.91 44.04 3.61
N ILE A 750 11.46 44.29 2.41
CA ILE A 750 11.56 43.25 1.38
C ILE A 750 12.59 42.18 1.75
N LEU A 751 13.73 42.57 2.33
CA LEU A 751 14.76 41.62 2.75
C LEU A 751 14.22 40.67 3.81
N THR A 752 13.40 41.19 4.73
CA THR A 752 12.70 40.39 5.73
C THR A 752 11.74 39.39 5.08
N VAL A 753 10.96 39.83 4.07
CA VAL A 753 10.07 38.94 3.32
C VAL A 753 10.85 37.82 2.64
N ILE A 754 12.00 38.11 2.01
CA ILE A 754 12.84 37.09 1.36
C ILE A 754 13.41 36.10 2.38
N VAL A 755 13.85 36.55 3.56
CA VAL A 755 14.31 35.66 4.64
C VAL A 755 13.18 34.70 5.04
N ILE A 756 11.97 35.21 5.28
CA ILE A 756 10.82 34.41 5.69
C ILE A 756 10.44 33.40 4.61
N LEU A 757 10.28 33.85 3.36
CA LEU A 757 9.87 32.98 2.25
C LEU A 757 10.91 31.91 1.95
N THR A 758 12.20 32.27 1.95
CA THR A 758 13.28 31.31 1.72
C THR A 758 13.37 30.32 2.87
N PHE A 759 13.25 30.77 4.11
CA PHE A 759 13.24 29.88 5.27
C PHE A 759 12.09 28.88 5.20
N ILE A 760 10.85 29.34 4.98
CA ILE A 760 9.67 28.46 4.89
C ILE A 760 9.80 27.48 3.71
N GLY A 761 10.26 27.95 2.56
CA GLY A 761 10.47 27.12 1.38
C GLY A 761 11.51 26.02 1.63
N THR A 762 12.67 26.38 2.18
CA THR A 762 13.75 25.43 2.48
C THR A 762 13.41 24.47 3.62
N PHE A 763 12.70 24.95 4.66
CA PHE A 763 12.30 24.12 5.80
C PHE A 763 11.32 23.01 5.40
N ASN A 764 10.47 23.25 4.39
CA ASN A 764 9.51 22.30 3.86
C ASN A 764 10.01 21.53 2.62
N GLU A 765 11.25 21.75 2.17
CA GLU A 765 11.80 21.05 1.01
C GLU A 765 12.09 19.58 1.37
N PHE A 766 11.45 18.69 0.61
CA PHE A 766 11.55 17.25 0.78
C PHE A 766 12.37 16.55 -0.31
N VAL A 767 12.25 16.98 -1.58
CA VAL A 767 12.68 16.19 -2.74
C VAL A 767 14.20 16.10 -2.80
N LEU A 768 14.91 17.23 -2.71
CA LEU A 768 16.37 17.22 -2.69
C LEU A 768 16.91 16.65 -1.38
N ALA A 769 16.27 16.97 -0.25
CA ALA A 769 16.64 16.40 1.05
C ALA A 769 16.62 14.86 1.04
N ARG A 770 15.60 14.24 0.44
CA ARG A 770 15.44 12.77 0.38
C ARG A 770 16.58 12.05 -0.35
N ILE A 771 17.18 12.70 -1.34
CA ILE A 771 18.19 12.10 -2.21
C ILE A 771 19.60 12.37 -1.69
N ILE A 772 19.79 13.52 -1.04
CA ILE A 772 21.08 13.92 -0.49
C ILE A 772 21.31 13.26 0.87
N LEU A 773 20.29 13.22 1.75
CA LEU A 773 20.42 12.70 3.12
C LEU A 773 20.03 11.23 3.18
N GLN A 774 20.94 10.39 3.65
CA GLN A 774 20.82 8.93 3.65
C GLN A 774 20.65 8.38 5.08
N ASP A 775 21.49 8.81 6.03
CA ASP A 775 21.35 8.42 7.44
C ASP A 775 20.16 9.15 8.06
N VAL A 776 19.27 8.38 8.70
CA VAL A 776 18.08 8.87 9.41
C VAL A 776 18.43 9.95 10.43
N LYS A 777 19.62 9.92 11.06
CA LYS A 777 20.07 10.95 12.01
C LYS A 777 20.31 12.31 11.36
N ASN A 778 20.61 12.33 10.06
CA ASN A 778 20.93 13.53 9.31
C ASN A 778 19.72 14.15 8.62
N TYR A 779 18.56 13.49 8.66
CA TYR A 779 17.33 13.98 8.01
C TYR A 779 16.94 15.39 8.45
N THR A 780 16.34 16.14 7.53
CA THR A 780 15.57 17.35 7.84
C THR A 780 14.19 16.96 8.36
N TYR A 781 13.46 17.93 8.89
CA TYR A 781 12.13 17.79 9.45
C TYR A 781 11.14 17.29 8.41
N ALA A 782 11.10 17.87 7.21
CA ALA A 782 10.19 17.45 6.15
C ALA A 782 10.41 15.98 5.77
N LEU A 783 11.68 15.56 5.66
CA LEU A 783 12.06 14.17 5.39
C LEU A 783 11.78 13.24 6.58
N GLY A 784 12.05 13.68 7.81
CA GLY A 784 11.78 12.94 9.03
C GLY A 784 10.27 12.76 9.28
N LEU A 785 9.46 13.77 9.00
CA LEU A 785 8.01 13.72 9.11
C LEU A 785 7.41 12.64 8.21
N TRP A 786 7.97 12.47 7.00
CA TRP A 786 7.57 11.42 6.06
C TRP A 786 7.74 10.01 6.64
N THR A 787 8.71 9.79 7.54
CA THR A 787 8.92 8.47 8.16
C THR A 787 7.75 8.00 9.03
N PHE A 788 6.92 8.91 9.55
CA PHE A 788 5.70 8.56 10.27
C PHE A 788 4.53 8.17 9.35
N SER A 789 4.65 8.47 8.05
CA SER A 789 3.66 8.09 7.02
C SER A 789 3.97 6.77 6.33
N THR A 790 5.20 6.25 6.49
CA THR A 790 5.69 5.05 5.80
C THR A 790 6.06 3.95 6.78
N GLY A 791 5.32 2.84 6.75
CA GLY A 791 5.53 1.68 7.62
C GLY A 791 4.80 0.44 7.10
N ALA A 792 5.06 -0.71 7.71
CA ALA A 792 4.61 -2.01 7.20
C ALA A 792 3.08 -2.19 7.23
N TYR A 793 2.33 -1.47 8.09
CA TYR A 793 0.90 -1.74 8.25
C TYR A 793 -0.04 -0.55 8.50
N GLU A 794 0.39 0.69 8.74
CA GLU A 794 -0.48 1.89 8.76
C GLU A 794 0.35 3.18 8.97
N THR A 795 -0.23 4.34 8.71
CA THR A 795 0.36 5.64 9.07
C THR A 795 0.09 5.94 10.54
N GLU A 796 1.12 6.33 11.29
CA GLU A 796 1.03 6.72 12.70
C GLU A 796 0.42 8.13 12.85
N TRP A 797 -0.88 8.28 12.58
CA TRP A 797 -1.53 9.58 12.45
C TRP A 797 -1.38 10.48 13.69
N GLY A 798 -1.39 9.90 14.89
CA GLY A 798 -1.17 10.63 16.14
C GLY A 798 0.21 11.26 16.21
N LEU A 799 1.26 10.46 15.97
CA LEU A 799 2.65 10.94 15.94
C LEU A 799 2.90 11.89 14.76
N PHE A 800 2.38 11.58 13.58
CA PHE A 800 2.51 12.42 12.38
C PHE A 800 1.91 13.82 12.61
N THR A 801 0.70 13.90 13.15
CA THR A 801 0.03 15.20 13.40
C THR A 801 0.65 15.96 14.56
N ALA A 802 1.11 15.27 15.62
CA ALA A 802 1.88 15.91 16.69
C ALA A 802 3.22 16.48 16.18
N ALA A 803 3.93 15.71 15.34
CA ALA A 803 5.16 16.13 14.68
C ALA A 803 4.91 17.29 13.70
N ALA A 804 3.79 17.29 12.99
CA ALA A 804 3.35 18.40 12.13
C ALA A 804 3.21 19.71 12.92
N LEU A 805 2.51 19.67 14.06
CA LEU A 805 2.28 20.84 14.92
C LEU A 805 3.58 21.34 15.56
N LEU A 806 4.39 20.45 16.14
CA LEU A 806 5.67 20.83 16.73
C LEU A 806 6.61 21.41 15.69
N GLY A 807 6.70 20.80 14.51
CA GLY A 807 7.56 21.27 13.43
C GLY A 807 7.14 22.58 12.78
N MET A 808 5.89 23.01 12.94
CA MET A 808 5.44 24.34 12.54
C MET A 808 6.00 25.45 13.45
N THR A 809 6.33 25.13 14.70
CA THR A 809 6.72 26.09 15.74
C THR A 809 7.90 26.99 15.33
N PRO A 810 9.03 26.50 14.77
CA PRO A 810 10.13 27.35 14.36
C PRO A 810 9.76 28.37 13.28
N MET A 811 8.89 27.99 12.33
CA MET A 811 8.42 28.89 11.27
C MET A 811 7.55 30.02 11.85
N VAL A 812 6.67 29.69 12.80
CA VAL A 812 5.82 30.69 13.49
C VAL A 812 6.67 31.64 14.32
N ILE A 813 7.64 31.12 15.09
CA ILE A 813 8.55 31.95 15.89
C ILE A 813 9.32 32.91 14.98
N LEU A 814 9.89 32.41 13.88
CA LEU A 814 10.62 33.25 12.94
C LEU A 814 9.72 34.36 12.38
N PHE A 815 8.54 34.01 11.87
CA PHE A 815 7.59 34.98 11.32
C PHE A 815 7.23 36.07 12.34
N LEU A 816 6.82 35.69 13.56
CA LEU A 816 6.46 36.64 14.61
C LEU A 816 7.63 37.53 15.02
N SER A 817 8.85 36.97 15.09
CA SER A 817 10.06 37.72 15.46
C SER A 817 10.45 38.78 14.43
N LEU A 818 10.14 38.53 13.16
CA LEU A 818 10.50 39.38 12.02
C LEU A 818 9.37 40.29 11.55
N GLN A 819 8.13 40.06 11.98
CA GLN A 819 6.94 40.83 11.58
C GLN A 819 7.12 42.35 11.77
N LYS A 820 7.82 42.78 12.82
CA LYS A 820 8.08 44.20 13.11
C LYS A 820 8.89 44.93 12.04
N TYR A 821 9.59 44.21 11.16
CA TYR A 821 10.36 44.78 10.06
C TYR A 821 9.54 44.90 8.76
N ILE A 822 8.35 44.29 8.71
CA ILE A 822 7.41 44.34 7.58
C ILE A 822 6.46 45.54 7.78
N VAL A 823 7.00 46.75 7.98
CA VAL A 823 6.22 47.97 8.18
C VAL A 823 6.36 48.86 6.95
N GLY A 824 5.24 49.28 6.37
CA GLY A 824 5.22 50.20 5.23
C GLY A 824 5.43 51.66 5.64
N GLY A 825 5.94 52.48 4.72
CA GLY A 825 6.00 53.93 4.90
C GLY A 825 7.34 54.52 5.37
N LEU A 826 8.42 53.74 5.40
CA LEU A 826 9.78 54.23 5.74
C LEU A 826 10.29 55.35 4.81
N THR A 827 9.73 55.47 3.59
CA THR A 827 10.06 56.51 2.59
C THR A 827 9.03 57.64 2.51
N LYS A 828 7.96 57.60 3.32
CA LYS A 828 6.94 58.66 3.31
C LYS A 828 7.51 59.95 3.92
N GLY A 829 7.50 61.03 3.15
CA GLY A 829 7.98 62.35 3.57
C GLY A 829 9.45 62.66 3.24
N SER A 830 10.21 61.70 2.69
CA SER A 830 11.62 61.87 2.33
C SER A 830 11.82 62.66 1.03
N VAL A 831 10.82 62.63 0.14
CA VAL A 831 10.79 63.38 -1.11
C VAL A 831 9.43 64.06 -1.21
N LYS A 832 9.41 65.33 -1.58
CA LYS A 832 8.18 66.10 -1.78
C LYS A 832 7.58 65.69 -3.14
N GLY A 833 6.48 64.94 -3.11
CA GLY A 833 5.81 64.41 -4.31
C GLY A 833 4.56 63.63 -3.99
#